data_AF-A0A355XUM5-F1
#
_entry.id   AF-A0A355XUM5-F1
#
_cell.length_a   1.000
_cell.length_b   1.000
_cell.length_c   1.000
_cell.angle_alpha   90.00
_cell.angle_beta   90.00
_cell.angle_gamma   90.00
#
_symmetry.space_group_name_H-M   'P 1'
#
loop_
_entity.id
_entity.type
_entity.pdbx_description
1 polymer ?
#
loop_
_entity_poly.entity_id
_entity_poly.type
_entity_poly.pdbx_seq_one_letter_code
_entity_poly.pdbx_strand_id
1 'polypeptide(L)'
;MNTSLYHKFACRLAALLMLPTLLFVASCKEDIDEGNLYTFKGETVESYLANRPDSFSNFNYILKRAGMDKILSAYGTYTCFAPTNDAVTAYVDSLYDDTSAKIEHNGMTERSLEGLSDSLCNDIAKFHLASSEVMAINMQNGMTIRTMLGRDVNTSIDSVSGNTLVNAYSLITKMDNEVENGVVHVIDNVIRRSNLLVTGEMSSHPDLFTIWKAAIDLTGLEDSLSDIERNVTVPSNAATYKFYCPEKAILGYTIFAETDEVLRENGINNLQDLISYANSIYEHCADAGSGWYDYYRDKGVRVSTGDDYQSPYNCLNMFLRYHVVKCRVPYSKLVTSYNEVNSVPLYDYFETMLPMTMIKTLRSAKAGAGKIFLNRYEANNTMTDQVASLGSTSMHQVVNGHAGIEVQKDNIQALNGYIHPINGMLTYEEWVPKGVLNERIRMDFCALIPEMMSASLRCPTYAEVKALNNGVSGSDGNLNGDYVRIPTDFSPEHLMLYNGENTRLLYLPASTNWFNYEGDEFNGKGTYDVAFRLPPVPSDGVYEIRLGLSTNSNRGMYQFYLGEGTNNRTKMEALDIPVDERIAISSNQDGTPDVTTGWCLYTLLEDLGVESDKSMRNLGWMRGPLYFTTKAGTTPMRALTNNVRRIVTRHNLKQGDNWLRIKSVLEGDQWQPYLDYIEIVPAYVYNNSRYLEDMY
;
A
#
# COMPACT_ATOMS: atom_id res chain seq x y z
N MET A 1 11.63 -75.94 -24.43
CA MET A 1 12.95 -75.88 -23.76
C MET A 1 13.30 -74.42 -23.52
N ASN A 2 13.47 -74.06 -22.25
CA ASN A 2 13.35 -72.70 -21.71
C ASN A 2 14.54 -71.78 -22.05
N THR A 3 14.29 -70.77 -22.88
CA THR A 3 15.18 -69.64 -23.20
C THR A 3 15.20 -68.53 -22.13
N SER A 4 14.52 -68.73 -20.99
CA SER A 4 14.39 -67.72 -19.93
C SER A 4 15.54 -67.70 -18.90
N LEU A 5 16.43 -68.71 -18.86
CA LEU A 5 17.48 -68.80 -17.84
C LEU A 5 18.83 -68.16 -18.24
N TYR A 6 19.12 -68.00 -19.53
CA TYR A 6 20.39 -67.42 -19.98
C TYR A 6 20.44 -65.88 -19.96
N HIS A 7 19.30 -65.21 -20.13
CA HIS A 7 19.25 -63.73 -20.11
C HIS A 7 19.45 -63.14 -18.69
N LYS A 8 18.99 -63.84 -17.64
CA LYS A 8 19.11 -63.37 -16.25
C LYS A 8 20.51 -63.58 -15.64
N PHE A 9 21.33 -64.45 -16.22
CA PHE A 9 22.71 -64.68 -15.79
C PHE A 9 23.70 -63.70 -16.48
N ALA A 10 23.46 -63.37 -17.75
CA ALA A 10 24.28 -62.40 -18.49
C ALA A 10 24.15 -60.96 -17.95
N CYS A 11 22.95 -60.52 -17.55
CA CYS A 11 22.75 -59.19 -16.97
C CYS A 11 23.33 -59.02 -15.56
N ARG A 12 23.51 -60.10 -14.79
CA ARG A 12 24.10 -60.03 -13.43
C ARG A 12 25.63 -60.07 -13.44
N LEU A 13 26.25 -60.66 -14.47
CA LEU A 13 27.70 -60.62 -14.65
C LEU A 13 28.19 -59.27 -15.21
N ALA A 14 27.38 -58.60 -16.03
CA ALA A 14 27.68 -57.25 -16.54
C ALA A 14 27.57 -56.16 -15.47
N ALA A 15 26.75 -56.36 -14.43
CA ALA A 15 26.61 -55.43 -13.30
C ALA A 15 27.71 -55.59 -12.22
N LEU A 16 28.50 -56.66 -12.26
CA LEU A 16 29.58 -56.94 -11.30
C LEU A 16 31.00 -56.72 -11.87
N LEU A 17 31.12 -56.36 -13.15
CA LEU A 17 32.39 -56.02 -13.82
C LEU A 17 32.52 -54.51 -14.14
N MET A 18 31.57 -53.68 -13.69
CA MET A 18 31.64 -52.21 -13.72
C MET A 18 31.70 -51.58 -12.31
N LEU A 19 32.36 -52.26 -11.38
CA LEU A 19 32.73 -51.77 -10.05
C LEU A 19 34.16 -52.25 -9.75
N PRO A 20 35.19 -51.67 -10.43
CA PRO A 20 36.06 -50.73 -9.73
C PRO A 20 36.79 -49.74 -10.68
N THR A 21 36.12 -48.67 -11.11
CA THR A 21 36.77 -47.46 -11.70
C THR A 21 36.09 -46.17 -11.26
N LEU A 22 35.42 -46.19 -10.10
CA LEU A 22 34.78 -45.03 -9.44
C LEU A 22 35.57 -44.51 -8.23
N LEU A 23 36.85 -44.87 -8.14
CA LEU A 23 37.80 -44.34 -7.16
C LEU A 23 38.93 -43.65 -7.93
N PHE A 24 38.67 -42.45 -8.45
CA PHE A 24 39.64 -41.38 -8.79
C PHE A 24 38.90 -40.25 -9.53
N VAL A 25 37.82 -39.70 -8.93
CA VAL A 25 37.46 -38.31 -9.24
C VAL A 25 38.22 -37.48 -8.22
N ALA A 26 39.40 -37.03 -8.64
CA ALA A 26 40.09 -35.97 -7.95
C ALA A 26 39.10 -34.83 -7.75
N SER A 27 39.01 -34.37 -6.51
CA SER A 27 38.42 -33.09 -6.15
C SER A 27 39.03 -31.99 -7.00
N CYS A 28 38.44 -31.72 -8.17
CA CYS A 28 38.53 -30.41 -8.77
C CYS A 28 37.80 -29.48 -7.80
N LYS A 29 38.57 -28.86 -6.90
CA LYS A 29 38.23 -27.51 -6.49
C LYS A 29 38.25 -26.72 -7.79
N GLU A 30 37.09 -26.46 -8.38
CA GLU A 30 36.97 -25.29 -9.21
C GLU A 30 37.13 -24.12 -8.24
N ASP A 31 38.35 -23.60 -8.14
CA ASP A 31 38.55 -22.22 -7.74
C ASP A 31 37.92 -21.41 -8.88
N ILE A 32 36.61 -21.16 -8.78
CA ILE A 32 35.94 -20.20 -9.64
C ILE A 32 36.61 -18.87 -9.33
N ASP A 33 37.40 -18.38 -10.27
CA ASP A 33 37.98 -17.04 -10.21
C ASP A 33 36.83 -16.03 -10.23
N GLU A 34 36.38 -15.62 -9.04
CA GLU A 34 35.32 -14.63 -8.83
C GLU A 34 35.65 -13.29 -9.53
N GLY A 35 36.93 -13.04 -9.83
CA GLY A 35 37.39 -11.86 -10.57
C GLY A 35 36.90 -11.78 -12.02
N ASN A 36 36.39 -12.88 -12.60
CA ASN A 36 35.89 -12.91 -13.98
C ASN A 36 34.35 -12.91 -14.11
N LEU A 37 33.60 -12.93 -13.00
CA LEU A 37 32.13 -12.95 -13.04
C LEU A 37 31.50 -11.56 -13.21
N TYR A 38 32.23 -10.50 -12.83
CA TYR A 38 31.73 -9.12 -12.84
C TYR A 38 32.80 -8.16 -13.37
N THR A 39 32.53 -7.50 -14.51
CA THR A 39 33.47 -6.56 -15.15
C THR A 39 33.13 -5.11 -14.79
N PHE A 40 33.13 -4.78 -13.50
CA PHE A 40 33.05 -3.38 -13.08
C PHE A 40 34.37 -2.67 -13.36
N LYS A 41 34.32 -1.41 -13.81
CA LYS A 41 35.52 -0.59 -14.03
C LYS A 41 35.78 0.36 -12.86
N GLY A 42 34.74 0.73 -12.12
CA GLY A 42 34.77 1.51 -10.88
C GLY A 42 34.50 0.67 -9.63
N GLU A 43 34.36 1.36 -8.50
CA GLU A 43 34.02 0.74 -7.22
C GLU A 43 32.53 0.32 -7.21
N THR A 44 32.22 -0.77 -6.51
CA THR A 44 30.86 -1.16 -6.12
C THR A 44 30.60 -0.63 -4.71
N VAL A 45 29.36 -0.74 -4.20
CA VAL A 45 29.07 -0.42 -2.79
C VAL A 45 30.00 -1.20 -1.86
N GLU A 46 30.19 -2.51 -2.07
CA GLU A 46 31.07 -3.32 -1.22
C GLU A 46 32.52 -2.83 -1.28
N SER A 47 33.08 -2.66 -2.48
CA SER A 47 34.49 -2.27 -2.59
C SER A 47 34.75 -0.83 -2.15
N TYR A 48 33.76 0.06 -2.29
CA TYR A 48 33.82 1.41 -1.72
C TYR A 48 34.04 1.37 -0.20
N LEU A 49 33.29 0.53 0.51
CA LEU A 49 33.41 0.36 1.96
C LEU A 49 34.71 -0.36 2.33
N ALA A 50 35.05 -1.44 1.62
CA ALA A 50 36.24 -2.24 1.88
C ALA A 50 37.55 -1.47 1.68
N ASN A 51 37.60 -0.58 0.69
CA ASN A 51 38.76 0.26 0.39
C ASN A 51 38.95 1.44 1.38
N ARG A 52 38.00 1.64 2.31
CA ARG A 52 37.98 2.73 3.29
C ARG A 52 37.82 2.21 4.73
N PRO A 53 38.69 1.29 5.19
CA PRO A 53 38.54 0.61 6.48
C PRO A 53 38.58 1.57 7.67
N ASP A 54 39.35 2.67 7.58
CA ASP A 54 39.43 3.70 8.63
C ASP A 54 38.05 4.31 8.95
N SER A 55 37.12 4.30 7.98
CA SER A 55 35.76 4.82 8.14
C SER A 55 34.70 3.72 8.27
N PHE A 56 34.87 2.54 7.66
CA PHE A 56 33.78 1.58 7.48
C PHE A 56 34.10 0.12 7.84
N SER A 57 35.24 -0.17 8.48
CA SER A 57 35.60 -1.54 8.88
C SER A 57 34.51 -2.23 9.72
N ASN A 58 33.87 -1.50 10.64
CA ASN A 58 32.86 -2.04 11.55
C ASN A 58 31.57 -2.39 10.81
N PHE A 59 31.10 -1.50 9.93
CA PHE A 59 29.90 -1.77 9.13
C PHE A 59 30.16 -2.88 8.09
N ASN A 60 31.34 -2.89 7.46
CA ASN A 60 31.69 -3.96 6.53
C ASN A 60 31.78 -5.33 7.23
N TYR A 61 32.22 -5.39 8.49
CA TYR A 61 32.17 -6.61 9.30
C TYR A 61 30.71 -7.10 9.47
N ILE A 62 29.78 -6.19 9.78
CA ILE A 62 28.34 -6.51 9.89
C ILE A 62 27.79 -7.02 8.56
N LEU A 63 28.11 -6.37 7.44
CA LEU A 63 27.68 -6.80 6.10
C LEU A 63 28.17 -8.21 5.77
N LYS A 64 29.43 -8.54 6.08
CA LYS A 64 30.01 -9.87 5.87
C LYS A 64 29.34 -10.94 6.70
N ARG A 65 29.05 -10.65 7.99
CA ARG A 65 28.30 -11.59 8.85
C ARG A 65 26.86 -11.80 8.37
N ALA A 66 26.25 -10.76 7.81
CA ALA A 66 24.93 -10.85 7.18
C ALA A 66 24.95 -11.49 5.77
N GLY A 67 26.13 -11.70 5.18
CA GLY A 67 26.29 -12.14 3.78
C GLY A 67 25.85 -11.12 2.74
N MET A 68 25.67 -9.84 3.13
CA MET A 68 25.24 -8.76 2.24
C MET A 68 26.39 -8.17 1.42
N ASP A 69 27.64 -8.37 1.85
CA ASP A 69 28.84 -8.02 1.09
C ASP A 69 28.81 -8.61 -0.33
N LYS A 70 28.44 -9.90 -0.44
CA LYS A 70 28.35 -10.60 -1.74
C LYS A 70 27.25 -10.05 -2.65
N ILE A 71 26.16 -9.56 -2.07
CA ILE A 71 25.06 -8.95 -2.84
C ILE A 71 25.49 -7.57 -3.35
N LEU A 72 26.19 -6.82 -2.51
CA LEU A 72 26.69 -5.47 -2.79
C LEU A 72 27.95 -5.46 -3.67
N SER A 73 28.60 -6.59 -3.91
CA SER A 73 29.68 -6.74 -4.88
C SER A 73 29.20 -7.15 -6.28
N ALA A 74 27.94 -7.60 -6.41
CA ALA A 74 27.34 -8.03 -7.67
C ALA A 74 26.57 -6.89 -8.39
N TYR A 75 26.13 -7.16 -9.63
CA TYR A 75 25.25 -6.25 -10.37
C TYR A 75 23.93 -6.02 -9.63
N GLY A 76 23.51 -4.76 -9.60
CA GLY A 76 22.29 -4.31 -8.96
C GLY A 76 22.24 -2.79 -8.93
N THR A 77 21.21 -2.26 -8.30
CA THR A 77 21.03 -0.82 -8.10
C THR A 77 20.64 -0.63 -6.64
N TYR A 78 21.55 -0.08 -5.84
CA TYR A 78 21.43 -0.02 -4.40
C TYR A 78 21.56 1.40 -3.86
N THR A 79 20.93 1.65 -2.72
CA THR A 79 21.29 2.77 -1.83
C THR A 79 21.84 2.19 -0.54
N CYS A 80 23.03 2.63 -0.14
CA CYS A 80 23.66 2.23 1.11
C CYS A 80 23.83 3.45 2.02
N PHE A 81 23.14 3.45 3.15
CA PHE A 81 23.39 4.40 4.23
C PHE A 81 24.51 3.84 5.12
N ALA A 82 25.75 4.22 4.86
CA ALA A 82 26.93 3.64 5.50
C ALA A 82 27.30 4.37 6.80
N PRO A 83 27.08 3.78 7.99
CA PRO A 83 27.53 4.37 9.25
C PRO A 83 29.04 4.31 9.37
N THR A 84 29.63 5.35 9.97
CA THR A 84 31.05 5.36 10.31
C THR A 84 31.39 4.34 11.40
N ASN A 85 32.67 4.03 11.57
CA ASN A 85 33.15 3.17 12.64
C ASN A 85 32.70 3.66 14.03
N ASP A 86 32.82 4.96 14.28
CA ASP A 86 32.39 5.60 15.54
C ASP A 86 30.88 5.45 15.76
N ALA A 87 30.09 5.61 14.70
CA ALA A 87 28.64 5.41 14.73
C ALA A 87 28.27 3.98 15.14
N VAL A 88 28.96 2.99 14.56
CA VAL A 88 28.71 1.57 14.87
C VAL A 88 29.14 1.26 16.31
N THR A 89 30.29 1.75 16.77
CA THR A 89 30.74 1.55 18.16
C THR A 89 29.75 2.13 19.16
N ALA A 90 29.30 3.37 18.95
CA ALA A 90 28.30 4.00 19.82
C ALA A 90 26.96 3.23 19.82
N TYR A 91 26.58 2.66 18.69
CA TYR A 91 25.36 1.85 18.61
C TYR A 91 25.48 0.51 19.33
N VAL A 92 26.62 -0.19 19.23
CA VAL A 92 26.90 -1.42 19.97
C VAL A 92 26.84 -1.18 21.47
N ASP A 93 27.46 -0.10 21.95
CA ASP A 93 27.40 0.30 23.35
C ASP A 93 25.95 0.59 23.80
N SER A 94 25.22 1.35 22.97
CA SER A 94 23.81 1.67 23.24
C SER A 94 22.91 0.44 23.28
N LEU A 95 23.12 -0.56 22.41
CA LEU A 95 22.35 -1.79 22.40
C LEU A 95 22.63 -2.67 23.62
N TYR A 96 23.90 -2.71 24.05
CA TYR A 96 24.31 -3.45 25.22
C TYR A 96 23.74 -2.79 26.49
N ASP A 97 23.72 -1.46 26.57
CA ASP A 97 23.26 -0.73 27.75
C ASP A 97 21.74 -0.48 27.79
N ASP A 98 21.00 -0.93 26.77
CA ASP A 98 19.55 -0.79 26.68
C ASP A 98 18.81 -1.71 27.67
N THR A 99 18.39 -1.12 28.78
CA THR A 99 17.59 -1.80 29.81
C THR A 99 16.11 -1.95 29.46
N SER A 100 15.64 -1.34 28.36
CA SER A 100 14.26 -1.44 27.91
C SER A 100 14.00 -2.67 27.01
N ALA A 101 15.06 -3.31 26.53
CA ALA A 101 14.97 -4.49 25.68
C ALA A 101 14.31 -5.67 26.41
N LYS A 102 13.45 -6.41 25.69
CA LYS A 102 12.83 -7.65 26.20
C LYS A 102 13.85 -8.78 26.41
N ILE A 103 14.97 -8.73 25.69
CA ILE A 103 16.08 -9.65 25.79
C ILE A 103 17.27 -8.86 26.31
N GLU A 104 17.92 -9.35 27.36
CA GLU A 104 19.10 -8.72 27.95
C GLU A 104 20.14 -8.42 26.88
N HIS A 105 20.69 -7.20 26.91
CA HIS A 105 21.67 -6.69 25.93
C HIS A 105 21.24 -6.85 24.46
N ASN A 106 19.94 -6.85 24.17
CA ASN A 106 19.39 -7.11 22.83
C ASN A 106 19.86 -8.44 22.21
N GLY A 107 20.19 -9.43 23.05
CA GLY A 107 20.71 -10.73 22.63
C GLY A 107 22.18 -10.74 22.25
N MET A 108 22.94 -9.71 22.60
CA MET A 108 24.39 -9.67 22.43
C MET A 108 25.10 -10.50 23.49
N THR A 109 26.19 -11.19 23.12
CA THR A 109 26.97 -12.01 24.07
C THR A 109 28.02 -11.21 24.85
N GLU A 110 28.47 -10.09 24.30
CA GLU A 110 29.43 -9.15 24.92
C GLU A 110 29.34 -7.78 24.25
N ARG A 111 29.91 -6.74 24.87
CA ARG A 111 29.93 -5.36 24.37
C ARG A 111 30.99 -5.18 23.28
N SER A 112 30.79 -5.85 22.14
CA SER A 112 31.70 -5.83 20.99
C SER A 112 30.93 -6.11 19.69
N LEU A 113 31.59 -5.95 18.54
CA LEU A 113 31.03 -6.35 17.23
C LEU A 113 30.85 -7.87 17.14
N GLU A 114 31.79 -8.61 17.70
CA GLU A 114 31.76 -10.07 17.78
C GLU A 114 30.56 -10.54 18.61
N GLY A 115 30.18 -9.77 19.64
CA GLY A 115 29.03 -10.01 20.49
C GLY A 115 27.68 -9.87 19.80
N LEU A 116 27.59 -9.25 18.62
CA LEU A 116 26.36 -9.20 17.84
C LEU A 116 25.96 -10.60 17.35
N SER A 117 24.68 -10.94 17.45
CA SER A 117 24.14 -12.16 16.83
C SER A 117 24.05 -12.00 15.31
N ASP A 118 24.07 -13.12 14.57
CA ASP A 118 23.92 -13.06 13.10
C ASP A 118 22.57 -12.46 12.67
N SER A 119 21.52 -12.70 13.44
CA SER A 119 20.20 -12.09 13.21
C SER A 119 20.27 -10.58 13.35
N LEU A 120 20.96 -10.07 14.38
CA LEU A 120 21.10 -8.63 14.60
C LEU A 120 21.98 -8.00 13.52
N CYS A 121 23.06 -8.67 13.10
CA CYS A 121 23.87 -8.23 11.96
C CYS A 121 23.04 -8.15 10.67
N ASN A 122 22.21 -9.17 10.40
CA ASN A 122 21.31 -9.19 9.25
C ASN A 122 20.29 -8.03 9.29
N ASP A 123 19.69 -7.77 10.46
CA ASP A 123 18.73 -6.68 10.62
C ASP A 123 19.40 -5.32 10.42
N ILE A 124 20.57 -5.09 11.03
CA ILE A 124 21.33 -3.84 10.87
C ILE A 124 21.71 -3.67 9.40
N ALA A 125 22.34 -4.67 8.78
CA ALA A 125 22.76 -4.62 7.39
C ALA A 125 21.59 -4.27 6.47
N LYS A 126 20.49 -5.02 6.53
CA LYS A 126 19.36 -4.84 5.61
C LYS A 126 18.57 -3.56 5.83
N PHE A 127 18.57 -3.00 7.05
CA PHE A 127 17.90 -1.72 7.33
C PHE A 127 18.67 -0.50 6.80
N HIS A 128 19.96 -0.66 6.50
CA HIS A 128 20.80 0.39 5.92
C HIS A 128 20.89 0.31 4.39
N LEU A 129 20.24 -0.69 3.78
CA LEU A 129 20.29 -0.95 2.35
C LEU A 129 18.89 -0.84 1.73
N ALA A 130 18.81 -0.24 0.55
CA ALA A 130 17.61 -0.28 -0.30
C ALA A 130 17.97 -0.84 -1.67
N SER A 131 17.02 -1.54 -2.32
CA SER A 131 17.18 -2.11 -3.67
C SER A 131 16.72 -1.14 -4.78
N SER A 132 16.96 0.14 -4.55
CA SER A 132 16.70 1.24 -5.47
C SER A 132 17.76 2.31 -5.24
N GLU A 133 18.05 3.12 -6.26
CA GLU A 133 18.96 4.25 -6.16
C GLU A 133 18.20 5.51 -5.77
N VAL A 134 18.55 6.08 -4.63
CA VAL A 134 17.96 7.30 -4.09
C VAL A 134 19.06 8.32 -3.86
N MET A 135 19.30 9.14 -4.87
CA MET A 135 20.17 10.31 -4.79
C MET A 135 19.56 11.38 -3.87
N ALA A 136 20.39 12.24 -3.29
CA ALA A 136 19.94 13.29 -2.39
C ALA A 136 18.94 14.25 -3.06
N ILE A 137 19.09 14.51 -4.37
CA ILE A 137 18.14 15.33 -5.15
C ILE A 137 16.73 14.72 -5.23
N ASN A 138 16.61 13.41 -5.06
CA ASN A 138 15.32 12.70 -5.05
C ASN A 138 14.70 12.66 -3.65
N MET A 139 15.49 12.93 -2.59
CA MET A 139 15.00 12.92 -1.21
C MET A 139 14.13 14.15 -0.95
N GLN A 140 13.00 13.94 -0.28
CA GLN A 140 12.08 15.00 0.12
C GLN A 140 11.74 14.88 1.60
N ASN A 141 11.42 15.99 2.25
CA ASN A 141 11.03 15.96 3.66
C ASN A 141 9.78 15.10 3.89
N GLY A 142 9.92 14.01 4.66
CA GLY A 142 8.89 13.03 4.93
C GLY A 142 8.79 11.90 3.89
N MET A 143 9.70 11.81 2.92
CA MET A 143 9.77 10.70 1.97
C MET A 143 10.14 9.41 2.70
N THR A 144 9.54 8.28 2.30
CA THR A 144 9.98 6.95 2.73
C THR A 144 10.75 6.23 1.64
N ILE A 145 11.71 5.41 2.07
CA ILE A 145 12.56 4.56 1.25
C ILE A 145 12.43 3.14 1.81
N ARG A 146 12.00 2.19 0.98
CA ARG A 146 11.88 0.79 1.40
C ARG A 146 13.26 0.18 1.55
N THR A 147 13.57 -0.34 2.74
CA THR A 147 14.83 -1.06 2.96
C THR A 147 14.73 -2.52 2.54
N MET A 148 15.88 -3.19 2.39
CA MET A 148 15.98 -4.63 2.15
C MET A 148 15.48 -5.47 3.34
N LEU A 149 15.27 -4.85 4.50
CA LEU A 149 14.62 -5.50 5.65
C LEU A 149 13.09 -5.59 5.46
N GLY A 150 12.53 -4.86 4.49
CA GLY A 150 11.08 -4.76 4.30
C GLY A 150 10.40 -3.78 5.26
N ARG A 151 11.18 -2.97 5.98
CA ARG A 151 10.71 -1.80 6.74
C ARG A 151 11.19 -0.54 6.06
N ASP A 152 10.41 0.53 6.12
CA ASP A 152 10.79 1.79 5.50
C ASP A 152 11.72 2.58 6.43
N VAL A 153 12.62 3.36 5.84
CA VAL A 153 13.26 4.51 6.50
C VAL A 153 12.67 5.78 5.91
N ASN A 154 12.65 6.86 6.68
CA ASN A 154 12.20 8.16 6.20
C ASN A 154 13.35 9.17 6.15
N THR A 155 13.23 10.17 5.28
CA THR A 155 14.14 11.31 5.24
C THR A 155 13.47 12.55 5.80
N SER A 156 14.23 13.38 6.53
CA SER A 156 13.81 14.69 7.02
C SER A 156 14.86 15.71 6.61
N ILE A 157 14.43 16.82 6.01
CA ILE A 157 15.35 17.84 5.48
C ILE A 157 15.16 19.12 6.29
N ASP A 158 16.21 19.55 6.97
CA ASP A 158 16.21 20.81 7.68
C ASP A 158 16.20 21.97 6.68
N SER A 159 15.16 22.81 6.77
CA SER A 159 14.92 23.88 5.79
C SER A 159 15.97 25.01 5.81
N VAL A 160 16.78 25.10 6.88
CA VAL A 160 17.76 26.18 7.07
C VAL A 160 19.15 25.74 6.64
N SER A 161 19.61 24.60 7.16
CA SER A 161 20.93 24.04 6.89
C SER A 161 20.98 23.20 5.62
N GLY A 162 19.84 22.68 5.16
CA GLY A 162 19.78 21.69 4.08
C GLY A 162 20.25 20.29 4.50
N ASN A 163 20.54 20.07 5.79
CA ASN A 163 20.95 18.78 6.31
C ASN A 163 19.81 17.75 6.20
N THR A 164 20.15 16.55 5.74
CA THR A 164 19.19 15.43 5.67
C THR A 164 19.45 14.44 6.79
N LEU A 165 18.43 14.19 7.59
CA LEU A 165 18.38 13.14 8.60
C LEU A 165 17.62 11.93 8.05
N VAL A 166 18.10 10.72 8.33
CA VAL A 166 17.40 9.45 8.12
C VAL A 166 16.81 8.99 9.45
N ASN A 167 15.52 8.64 9.45
CA ASN A 167 14.75 8.28 10.65
C ASN A 167 14.88 9.29 11.80
N ALA A 168 14.89 10.59 11.47
CA ALA A 168 15.03 11.71 12.40
C ALA A 168 16.26 11.67 13.34
N TYR A 169 17.23 10.78 13.07
CA TYR A 169 18.35 10.53 13.98
C TYR A 169 19.71 10.55 13.25
N SER A 170 19.83 9.84 12.13
CA SER A 170 21.10 9.67 11.43
C SER A 170 21.34 10.79 10.43
N LEU A 171 22.33 11.65 10.67
CA LEU A 171 22.68 12.72 9.74
C LEU A 171 23.51 12.16 8.59
N ILE A 172 23.10 12.46 7.36
CA ILE A 172 23.92 12.19 6.18
C ILE A 172 25.02 13.25 6.11
N THR A 173 26.25 12.84 6.40
CA THR A 173 27.45 13.70 6.43
C THR A 173 28.14 13.80 5.07
N LYS A 174 27.98 12.79 4.21
CA LYS A 174 28.42 12.83 2.80
C LYS A 174 27.37 12.16 1.93
N MET A 175 26.75 12.93 1.05
CA MET A 175 25.73 12.46 0.12
C MET A 175 26.34 12.04 -1.21
N ASP A 176 25.59 11.23 -1.97
CA ASP A 176 25.79 11.01 -3.41
C ASP A 176 27.20 10.46 -3.79
N ASN A 177 27.74 9.52 -3.01
CA ASN A 177 28.94 8.79 -3.45
C ASN A 177 28.52 7.71 -4.45
N GLU A 178 28.47 8.09 -5.72
CA GLU A 178 28.11 7.20 -6.83
C GLU A 178 29.14 6.07 -7.00
N VAL A 179 28.62 4.86 -7.22
CA VAL A 179 29.36 3.63 -7.46
C VAL A 179 28.69 2.86 -8.59
N GLU A 180 29.35 1.85 -9.14
CA GLU A 180 28.88 1.14 -10.34
C GLU A 180 27.53 0.43 -10.18
N ASN A 181 27.15 0.08 -8.96
CA ASN A 181 25.89 -0.59 -8.63
C ASN A 181 25.00 0.22 -7.68
N GLY A 182 25.14 1.56 -7.66
CA GLY A 182 24.23 2.46 -6.93
C GLY A 182 24.92 3.65 -6.26
N VAL A 183 24.48 3.98 -5.04
CA VAL A 183 24.96 5.16 -4.30
C VAL A 183 25.22 4.85 -2.82
N VAL A 184 26.26 5.45 -2.26
CA VAL A 184 26.57 5.43 -0.83
C VAL A 184 26.37 6.81 -0.20
N HIS A 185 25.56 6.86 0.86
CA HIS A 185 25.37 8.02 1.74
C HIS A 185 26.03 7.73 3.08
N VAL A 186 27.01 8.53 3.49
CA VAL A 186 27.71 8.33 4.75
C VAL A 186 26.91 8.96 5.88
N ILE A 187 26.64 8.21 6.94
CA ILE A 187 25.87 8.67 8.10
C ILE A 187 26.70 8.67 9.38
N ASP A 188 26.41 9.59 10.30
CA ASP A 188 27.12 9.75 11.58
C ASP A 188 26.59 8.86 12.72
N ASN A 189 25.46 8.19 12.49
CA ASN A 189 24.81 7.30 13.45
C ASN A 189 24.22 6.10 12.72
N VAL A 190 24.27 4.91 13.33
CA VAL A 190 23.51 3.74 12.85
C VAL A 190 22.01 4.09 12.87
N ILE A 191 21.32 3.80 11.77
CA ILE A 191 19.87 4.01 11.65
C ILE A 191 19.18 3.14 12.69
N ARG A 192 18.48 3.79 13.62
CA ARG A 192 17.72 3.13 14.68
C ARG A 192 16.37 2.66 14.16
N ARG A 193 15.96 1.49 14.64
CA ARG A 193 14.61 0.94 14.44
C ARG A 193 13.94 0.76 15.79
N SER A 194 12.67 1.11 15.90
CA SER A 194 11.88 0.69 17.06
C SER A 194 11.58 -0.81 16.99
N ASN A 195 11.66 -1.46 18.14
CA ASN A 195 11.23 -2.84 18.38
C ASN A 195 9.96 -2.90 19.26
N LEU A 196 9.40 -1.75 19.62
CA LEU A 196 8.17 -1.65 20.39
C LEU A 196 6.97 -1.75 19.44
N LEU A 197 5.89 -2.36 19.90
CA LEU A 197 4.60 -2.26 19.21
C LEU A 197 4.05 -0.84 19.34
N VAL A 198 3.05 -0.46 18.53
CA VAL A 198 2.51 0.91 18.52
C VAL A 198 2.15 1.46 19.90
N THR A 199 1.58 0.66 20.81
CA THR A 199 1.26 1.11 22.18
C THR A 199 2.49 1.27 23.08
N GLY A 200 3.49 0.41 22.91
CA GLY A 200 4.78 0.52 23.58
C GLY A 200 5.56 1.74 23.09
N GLU A 201 5.56 1.99 21.79
CA GLU A 201 6.15 3.17 21.18
C GLU A 201 5.46 4.44 21.69
N MET A 202 4.12 4.46 21.77
CA MET A 202 3.39 5.58 22.37
C MET A 202 3.84 5.86 23.81
N SER A 203 4.14 4.81 24.59
CA SER A 203 4.60 4.92 25.97
C SER A 203 6.01 5.54 26.09
N SER A 204 6.84 5.44 25.05
CA SER A 204 8.15 6.09 25.01
C SER A 204 8.11 7.58 24.66
N HIS A 205 6.92 8.14 24.39
CA HIS A 205 6.70 9.58 24.18
C HIS A 205 5.77 10.18 25.26
N PRO A 206 6.16 10.14 26.56
CA PRO A 206 5.36 10.69 27.66
C PRO A 206 5.26 12.22 27.65
N ASP A 207 6.00 12.89 26.78
CA ASP A 207 5.85 14.31 26.46
C ASP A 207 4.68 14.59 25.51
N LEU A 208 4.20 13.57 24.79
CA LEU A 208 3.17 13.72 23.77
C LEU A 208 1.84 13.02 24.09
N PHE A 209 1.84 11.82 24.70
CA PHE A 209 0.65 10.95 24.66
C PHE A 209 0.23 10.37 26.01
N THR A 210 0.37 11.10 27.12
CA THR A 210 0.00 10.55 28.45
C THR A 210 -1.50 10.28 28.59
N ILE A 211 -2.36 11.17 28.08
CA ILE A 211 -3.82 10.99 28.16
C ILE A 211 -4.25 9.87 27.20
N TRP A 212 -3.68 9.85 26.00
CA TRP A 212 -3.91 8.80 25.00
C TRP A 212 -3.55 7.41 25.51
N LYS A 213 -2.36 7.26 26.11
CA LYS A 213 -1.93 5.98 26.66
C LYS A 213 -2.86 5.51 27.77
N ALA A 214 -3.25 6.41 28.68
CA ALA A 214 -4.19 6.10 29.75
C ALA A 214 -5.56 5.63 29.22
N ALA A 215 -6.04 6.21 28.11
CA ALA A 215 -7.29 5.80 27.47
C ALA A 215 -7.18 4.43 26.79
N ILE A 216 -6.06 4.14 26.11
CA ILE A 216 -5.78 2.82 25.53
C ILE A 216 -5.75 1.74 26.62
N ASP A 217 -5.08 2.02 27.75
CA ASP A 217 -5.04 1.12 28.90
C ASP A 217 -6.42 0.85 29.49
N LEU A 218 -7.21 1.91 29.71
CA LEU A 218 -8.54 1.80 30.31
C LEU A 218 -9.51 0.99 29.44
N THR A 219 -9.42 1.16 28.11
CA THR A 219 -10.30 0.48 27.16
C THR A 219 -9.85 -0.93 26.77
N GLY A 220 -8.64 -1.35 27.18
CA GLY A 220 -8.05 -2.63 26.76
C GLY A 220 -7.76 -2.71 25.25
N LEU A 221 -7.73 -1.57 24.54
CA LEU A 221 -7.53 -1.57 23.08
C LEU A 221 -6.15 -2.12 22.68
N GLU A 222 -5.16 -2.02 23.58
CA GLU A 222 -3.80 -2.55 23.38
C GLU A 222 -3.78 -4.03 22.96
N ASP A 223 -4.67 -4.86 23.50
CA ASP A 223 -4.75 -6.28 23.15
C ASP A 223 -5.06 -6.49 21.66
N SER A 224 -5.76 -5.54 21.03
CA SER A 224 -6.13 -5.57 19.62
C SER A 224 -5.08 -4.93 18.69
N LEU A 225 -3.98 -4.38 19.24
CA LEU A 225 -2.93 -3.65 18.50
C LEU A 225 -1.59 -4.42 18.46
N SER A 226 -1.66 -5.75 18.52
CA SER A 226 -0.49 -6.62 18.71
C SER A 226 -0.06 -7.42 17.48
N ASP A 227 -0.88 -7.46 16.41
CA ASP A 227 -0.55 -8.20 15.20
C ASP A 227 0.65 -7.58 14.46
N ILE A 228 1.50 -8.45 13.89
CA ILE A 228 2.72 -8.06 13.15
C ILE A 228 2.74 -8.70 11.76
N GLU A 229 2.42 -9.98 11.68
CA GLU A 229 2.45 -10.76 10.45
C GLU A 229 1.62 -12.03 10.59
N ARG A 230 1.24 -12.62 9.45
CA ARG A 230 0.59 -13.92 9.35
C ARG A 230 1.26 -14.73 8.24
N ASN A 231 1.53 -16.01 8.47
CA ASN A 231 2.00 -16.91 7.42
C ASN A 231 0.93 -17.08 6.33
N VAL A 232 1.35 -17.13 5.08
CA VAL A 232 0.46 -17.37 3.93
C VAL A 232 0.98 -18.56 3.12
N THR A 233 0.08 -19.19 2.38
CA THR A 233 0.40 -20.39 1.63
C THR A 233 0.97 -20.02 0.27
N VAL A 234 2.27 -20.16 0.10
CA VAL A 234 2.93 -19.97 -1.20
C VAL A 234 2.47 -21.07 -2.17
N PRO A 235 1.90 -20.73 -3.34
CA PRO A 235 1.47 -21.73 -4.31
C PRO A 235 2.61 -22.63 -4.77
N SER A 236 2.32 -23.91 -4.95
CA SER A 236 3.34 -24.92 -5.31
C SER A 236 4.05 -24.63 -6.64
N ASN A 237 3.34 -23.96 -7.56
CA ASN A 237 3.85 -23.54 -8.86
C ASN A 237 4.34 -22.08 -8.89
N ALA A 238 4.48 -21.38 -7.76
CA ALA A 238 4.94 -19.98 -7.72
C ALA A 238 6.30 -19.79 -8.40
N ALA A 239 7.26 -20.66 -8.07
CA ALA A 239 8.62 -20.61 -8.60
C ALA A 239 8.69 -20.78 -10.14
N THR A 240 7.69 -21.44 -10.76
CA THR A 240 7.66 -21.68 -12.21
C THR A 240 7.67 -20.38 -13.02
N TYR A 241 7.02 -19.33 -12.51
CA TYR A 241 6.83 -18.07 -13.23
C TYR A 241 7.89 -17.02 -12.91
N LYS A 242 8.77 -17.29 -11.93
CA LYS A 242 9.81 -16.37 -11.44
C LYS A 242 9.28 -15.01 -10.95
N PHE A 243 8.05 -15.00 -10.48
CA PHE A 243 7.48 -13.87 -9.74
C PHE A 243 7.65 -14.13 -8.25
N TYR A 244 8.06 -13.10 -7.52
CA TYR A 244 8.08 -13.12 -6.06
C TYR A 244 6.68 -13.39 -5.54
N CYS A 245 6.58 -14.27 -4.56
CA CYS A 245 5.35 -14.62 -3.90
C CYS A 245 5.57 -14.46 -2.40
N PRO A 246 4.88 -13.53 -1.71
CA PRO A 246 5.00 -13.35 -0.27
C PRO A 246 4.77 -14.66 0.48
N GLU A 247 5.65 -14.95 1.44
CA GLU A 247 5.49 -16.06 2.40
C GLU A 247 4.72 -15.63 3.66
N LYS A 248 4.57 -14.32 3.84
CA LYS A 248 3.83 -13.72 4.94
C LYS A 248 2.99 -12.53 4.45
N ALA A 249 1.84 -12.35 5.08
CA ALA A 249 1.09 -11.10 5.05
C ALA A 249 1.58 -10.22 6.20
N ILE A 250 2.00 -8.99 5.91
CA ILE A 250 2.45 -8.04 6.93
C ILE A 250 1.21 -7.35 7.49
N LEU A 251 1.09 -7.35 8.82
CA LEU A 251 -0.05 -6.79 9.56
C LEU A 251 0.41 -5.62 10.43
N GLY A 252 -0.48 -4.73 10.81
CA GLY A 252 -0.12 -3.65 11.69
C GLY A 252 -1.16 -2.54 11.74
N TYR A 253 -0.76 -1.42 12.33
CA TYR A 253 -1.68 -0.36 12.72
C TYR A 253 -1.10 1.02 12.43
N THR A 254 -1.98 1.99 12.23
CA THR A 254 -1.64 3.41 12.20
C THR A 254 -2.56 4.12 13.16
N ILE A 255 -2.01 4.85 14.13
CA ILE A 255 -2.77 5.64 15.09
C ILE A 255 -2.60 7.11 14.73
N PHE A 256 -3.69 7.82 14.48
CA PHE A 256 -3.70 9.28 14.39
C PHE A 256 -4.02 9.82 15.79
N ALA A 257 -3.04 10.37 16.50
CA ALA A 257 -3.21 10.72 17.92
C ALA A 257 -3.06 12.23 18.16
N GLU A 258 -4.04 12.86 18.82
CA GLU A 258 -3.86 14.19 19.38
C GLU A 258 -2.76 14.15 20.44
N THR A 259 -1.85 15.12 20.40
CA THR A 259 -0.91 15.27 21.52
C THR A 259 -1.64 15.77 22.76
N ASP A 260 -1.05 15.58 23.93
CA ASP A 260 -1.55 16.15 25.19
C ASP A 260 -1.70 17.69 25.09
N GLU A 261 -0.93 18.35 24.23
CA GLU A 261 -1.10 19.76 23.90
C GLU A 261 -2.40 20.05 23.16
N VAL A 262 -2.65 19.35 22.06
CA VAL A 262 -3.88 19.48 21.28
C VAL A 262 -5.11 19.15 22.13
N LEU A 263 -5.03 18.12 22.98
CA LEU A 263 -6.10 17.79 23.93
C LEU A 263 -6.36 18.96 24.91
N ARG A 264 -5.30 19.53 25.52
CA ARG A 264 -5.43 20.66 26.45
C ARG A 264 -6.00 21.91 25.79
N GLU A 265 -5.62 22.20 24.55
CA GLU A 265 -6.19 23.31 23.77
C GLU A 265 -7.70 23.16 23.54
N ASN A 266 -8.19 21.93 23.53
CA ASN A 266 -9.61 21.58 23.41
C ASN A 266 -10.29 21.33 24.77
N GLY A 267 -9.64 21.73 25.88
CA GLY A 267 -10.20 21.63 27.23
C GLY A 267 -10.10 20.24 27.86
N ILE A 268 -9.33 19.32 27.27
CA ILE A 268 -9.13 17.95 27.75
C ILE A 268 -7.79 17.90 28.49
N ASN A 269 -7.82 18.00 29.82
CA ASN A 269 -6.62 18.08 30.66
C ASN A 269 -6.25 16.73 31.29
N ASN A 270 -7.16 15.75 31.25
CA ASN A 270 -6.99 14.44 31.85
C ASN A 270 -7.94 13.42 31.20
N LEU A 271 -7.80 12.14 31.58
CA LEU A 271 -8.62 11.04 31.05
C LEU A 271 -10.13 11.22 31.26
N GLN A 272 -10.56 11.83 32.37
CA GLN A 272 -12.00 12.04 32.64
C GLN A 272 -12.60 13.09 31.70
N ASP A 273 -11.83 14.11 31.33
CA ASP A 273 -12.24 15.09 30.33
C ASP A 273 -12.40 14.41 28.96
N LEU A 274 -11.47 13.50 28.59
CA LEU A 274 -11.56 12.76 27.33
C LEU A 274 -12.76 11.81 27.29
N ILE A 275 -13.05 11.11 28.40
CA ILE A 275 -14.28 10.30 28.54
C ILE A 275 -15.52 11.16 28.33
N SER A 276 -15.57 12.33 28.96
CA SER A 276 -16.71 13.25 28.86
C SER A 276 -16.87 13.78 27.44
N TYR A 277 -15.76 14.12 26.78
CA TYR A 277 -15.73 14.52 25.39
C TYR A 277 -16.26 13.41 24.47
N ALA A 278 -15.74 12.19 24.58
CA ALA A 278 -16.19 11.04 23.80
C ALA A 278 -17.68 10.75 24.00
N ASN A 279 -18.18 10.82 25.24
CA ASN A 279 -19.61 10.69 25.53
C ASN A 279 -20.44 11.74 24.78
N SER A 280 -20.02 13.02 24.81
CA SER A 280 -20.73 14.10 24.15
C SER A 280 -20.82 13.95 22.62
N ILE A 281 -19.86 13.24 22.02
CA ILE A 281 -19.84 12.96 20.58
C ILE A 281 -20.70 11.75 20.25
N TYR A 282 -20.58 10.64 20.98
CA TYR A 282 -21.13 9.36 20.51
C TYR A 282 -22.44 8.91 21.17
N GLU A 283 -22.87 9.50 22.30
CA GLU A 283 -24.04 9.01 23.07
C GLU A 283 -25.29 8.80 22.20
N HIS A 284 -25.53 9.70 21.24
CA HIS A 284 -26.73 9.70 20.38
C HIS A 284 -26.44 9.31 18.93
N CYS A 285 -25.23 8.82 18.62
CA CYS A 285 -24.83 8.61 17.21
C CYS A 285 -25.65 7.53 16.51
N ALA A 286 -26.28 6.61 17.25
CA ALA A 286 -27.07 5.49 16.73
C ALA A 286 -28.56 5.57 17.10
N ASP A 287 -29.04 6.72 17.59
CA ASP A 287 -30.44 6.87 18.00
C ASP A 287 -31.41 6.66 16.84
N ALA A 288 -32.52 5.98 17.12
CA ALA A 288 -33.55 5.73 16.12
C ALA A 288 -34.17 7.05 15.62
N GLY A 289 -34.03 7.32 14.32
CA GLY A 289 -34.62 8.49 13.66
C GLY A 289 -33.76 9.75 13.66
N SER A 290 -32.67 9.81 14.44
CA SER A 290 -31.79 10.99 14.53
C SER A 290 -30.29 10.67 14.46
N GLY A 291 -29.86 9.46 14.83
CA GLY A 291 -28.46 9.06 14.78
C GLY A 291 -27.93 8.95 13.35
N TRP A 292 -26.71 9.45 13.12
CA TRP A 292 -26.03 9.44 11.82
C TRP A 292 -25.25 8.15 11.53
N TYR A 293 -25.01 7.31 12.53
CA TYR A 293 -24.21 6.10 12.40
C TYR A 293 -25.10 4.91 12.05
N ASP A 294 -25.34 4.75 10.75
CA ASP A 294 -26.30 3.79 10.20
C ASP A 294 -26.01 2.35 10.64
N TYR A 295 -24.74 1.92 10.63
CA TYR A 295 -24.34 0.56 11.01
C TYR A 295 -24.83 0.16 12.42
N TYR A 296 -24.57 1.01 13.42
CA TYR A 296 -24.98 0.72 14.80
C TYR A 296 -26.50 0.80 14.96
N ARG A 297 -27.13 1.81 14.36
CA ARG A 297 -28.58 1.98 14.41
C ARG A 297 -29.30 0.78 13.78
N ASP A 298 -28.88 0.36 12.60
CA ASP A 298 -29.48 -0.75 11.85
C ASP A 298 -29.27 -2.11 12.52
N LYS A 299 -28.18 -2.28 13.27
CA LYS A 299 -27.91 -3.47 14.09
C LYS A 299 -28.56 -3.43 15.47
N GLY A 300 -29.22 -2.32 15.84
CA GLY A 300 -29.81 -2.13 17.17
C GLY A 300 -28.76 -2.12 18.29
N VAL A 301 -27.54 -1.68 17.99
CA VAL A 301 -26.45 -1.55 18.97
C VAL A 301 -26.78 -0.42 19.93
N ARG A 302 -26.70 -0.70 21.24
CA ARG A 302 -26.86 0.31 22.28
C ARG A 302 -25.51 0.89 22.66
N VAL A 303 -25.28 2.15 22.28
CA VAL A 303 -24.10 2.92 22.71
C VAL A 303 -24.15 3.13 24.23
N SER A 304 -22.98 3.09 24.88
CA SER A 304 -22.83 3.18 26.33
C SER A 304 -21.95 4.37 26.72
N THR A 305 -22.45 5.19 27.64
CA THR A 305 -21.69 6.22 28.37
C THR A 305 -21.26 5.78 29.78
N GLY A 306 -21.45 4.49 30.09
CA GLY A 306 -21.12 3.88 31.38
C GLY A 306 -19.62 3.61 31.59
N ASP A 307 -19.31 2.87 32.65
CA ASP A 307 -17.94 2.60 33.12
C ASP A 307 -17.33 1.28 32.61
N ASP A 308 -18.06 0.52 31.80
CA ASP A 308 -17.50 -0.61 31.04
C ASP A 308 -16.76 -0.11 29.79
N TYR A 309 -15.54 0.40 29.99
CA TYR A 309 -14.71 0.98 28.92
C TYR A 309 -14.13 -0.06 27.95
N GLN A 310 -14.10 -1.34 28.32
CA GLN A 310 -13.64 -2.42 27.45
C GLN A 310 -14.69 -2.84 26.43
N SER A 311 -15.96 -2.50 26.66
CA SER A 311 -17.02 -2.69 25.68
C SER A 311 -16.70 -1.92 24.40
N PRO A 312 -16.76 -2.55 23.20
CA PRO A 312 -16.57 -1.86 21.93
C PRO A 312 -17.70 -0.85 21.64
N TYR A 313 -18.77 -0.86 22.43
CA TYR A 313 -19.90 0.07 22.32
C TYR A 313 -19.83 1.23 23.32
N ASN A 314 -18.77 1.28 24.14
CA ASN A 314 -18.51 2.43 25.01
C ASN A 314 -17.99 3.61 24.19
N CYS A 315 -18.48 4.83 24.45
CA CYS A 315 -18.10 6.01 23.68
C CYS A 315 -16.59 6.28 23.66
N LEU A 316 -15.86 6.07 24.77
CA LEU A 316 -14.39 6.21 24.78
C LEU A 316 -13.74 5.16 23.85
N ASN A 317 -14.19 3.91 23.92
CA ASN A 317 -13.67 2.84 23.06
C ASN A 317 -13.93 3.14 21.58
N MET A 318 -15.14 3.60 21.25
CA MET A 318 -15.52 4.04 19.91
C MET A 318 -14.67 5.22 19.42
N PHE A 319 -14.43 6.21 20.28
CA PHE A 319 -13.55 7.34 20.01
C PHE A 319 -12.16 6.85 19.60
N LEU A 320 -11.50 6.05 20.44
CA LEU A 320 -10.15 5.56 20.15
C LEU A 320 -10.11 4.71 18.87
N ARG A 321 -11.10 3.83 18.65
CA ARG A 321 -11.17 2.97 17.46
C ARG A 321 -11.28 3.75 16.16
N TYR A 322 -11.90 4.94 16.16
CA TYR A 322 -11.95 5.79 14.96
C TYR A 322 -10.58 6.32 14.56
N HIS A 323 -9.64 6.45 15.51
CA HIS A 323 -8.30 6.98 15.26
C HIS A 323 -7.31 5.92 14.77
N VAL A 324 -7.71 4.64 14.76
CA VAL A 324 -6.81 3.53 14.41
C VAL A 324 -7.23 2.89 13.10
N VAL A 325 -6.27 2.76 12.19
CA VAL A 325 -6.40 2.01 10.94
C VAL A 325 -5.62 0.70 11.06
N LYS A 326 -6.20 -0.43 10.63
CA LYS A 326 -5.55 -1.77 10.64
C LYS A 326 -4.61 -1.95 9.43
N CYS A 327 -3.69 -1.00 9.27
CA CYS A 327 -2.72 -0.94 8.19
C CYS A 327 -1.49 -0.13 8.65
N ARG A 328 -0.28 -0.49 8.21
CA ARG A 328 0.91 0.36 8.42
C ARG A 328 0.99 1.39 7.30
N VAL A 329 0.71 2.65 7.60
CA VAL A 329 0.68 3.74 6.62
C VAL A 329 1.70 4.81 6.99
N PRO A 330 2.88 4.86 6.36
CA PRO A 330 3.81 5.96 6.57
C PRO A 330 3.22 7.27 6.03
N TYR A 331 3.74 8.40 6.52
CA TYR A 331 3.24 9.73 6.15
C TYR A 331 3.20 9.96 4.63
N SER A 332 4.27 9.58 3.92
CA SER A 332 4.41 9.68 2.47
C SER A 332 3.36 8.90 1.66
N LYS A 333 2.73 7.89 2.27
CA LYS A 333 1.74 6.99 1.67
C LYS A 333 0.32 7.25 2.19
N LEU A 334 0.12 8.29 3.00
CA LEU A 334 -1.22 8.78 3.34
C LEU A 334 -1.95 9.31 2.09
N VAL A 335 -1.21 9.74 1.06
CA VAL A 335 -1.74 9.97 -0.29
C VAL A 335 -0.74 9.46 -1.32
N THR A 336 -1.20 8.93 -2.44
CA THR A 336 -0.33 8.51 -3.55
C THR A 336 -0.20 9.62 -4.58
N SER A 337 1.03 9.86 -5.04
CA SER A 337 1.38 10.82 -6.09
C SER A 337 2.24 10.11 -7.13
N TYR A 338 1.76 10.04 -8.36
CA TYR A 338 2.43 9.31 -9.43
C TYR A 338 2.18 9.93 -10.82
N ASN A 339 0.95 9.87 -11.33
CA ASN A 339 0.59 10.29 -12.69
C ASN A 339 -0.65 11.18 -12.77
N GLU A 340 -0.99 11.83 -11.67
CA GLU A 340 -2.05 12.84 -11.61
C GLU A 340 -1.81 13.99 -12.61
N VAL A 341 -2.90 14.66 -13.01
CA VAL A 341 -2.82 15.94 -13.69
C VAL A 341 -2.33 17.01 -12.70
N ASN A 342 -1.58 17.99 -13.20
CA ASN A 342 -1.11 19.10 -12.38
C ASN A 342 -2.27 19.81 -11.66
N SER A 343 -2.08 20.15 -10.38
CA SER A 343 -3.02 20.93 -9.57
C SER A 343 -4.35 20.23 -9.22
N VAL A 344 -4.38 18.89 -9.16
CA VAL A 344 -5.51 18.15 -8.59
C VAL A 344 -5.25 17.80 -7.12
N PRO A 345 -6.28 17.78 -6.24
CA PRO A 345 -6.12 17.26 -4.89
C PRO A 345 -5.86 15.76 -4.95
N LEU A 346 -4.89 15.28 -4.17
CA LEU A 346 -4.67 13.85 -3.96
C LEU A 346 -5.39 13.41 -2.70
N TYR A 347 -5.95 12.22 -2.72
CA TYR A 347 -6.71 11.69 -1.60
C TYR A 347 -6.64 10.17 -1.55
N ASP A 348 -6.87 9.64 -0.36
CA ASP A 348 -7.07 8.22 -0.12
C ASP A 348 -8.09 8.02 1.01
N TYR A 349 -8.56 6.79 1.18
CA TYR A 349 -9.57 6.43 2.18
C TYR A 349 -9.10 5.22 2.96
N PHE A 350 -9.12 5.33 4.28
CA PHE A 350 -8.70 4.26 5.18
C PHE A 350 -9.85 3.87 6.10
N GLU A 351 -10.20 2.59 6.11
CA GLU A 351 -11.14 2.05 7.09
C GLU A 351 -10.52 2.03 8.48
N THR A 352 -11.27 2.48 9.46
CA THR A 352 -10.83 2.55 10.86
C THR A 352 -11.27 1.29 11.62
N MET A 353 -10.76 1.09 12.83
CA MET A 353 -11.20 0.03 13.73
C MET A 353 -12.59 0.28 14.33
N LEU A 354 -13.17 1.47 14.13
CA LEU A 354 -14.58 1.74 14.39
C LEU A 354 -15.38 1.17 13.19
N PRO A 355 -16.25 0.17 13.38
CA PRO A 355 -16.80 -0.62 12.27
C PRO A 355 -17.47 0.21 11.16
N MET A 356 -17.19 -0.10 9.89
CA MET A 356 -17.85 0.57 8.75
C MET A 356 -17.65 2.09 8.69
N THR A 357 -16.55 2.59 9.27
CA THR A 357 -16.17 4.01 9.18
C THR A 357 -14.84 4.18 8.47
N MET A 358 -14.67 5.33 7.82
CA MET A 358 -13.44 5.67 7.13
C MET A 358 -12.94 7.06 7.53
N ILE A 359 -11.65 7.27 7.33
CA ILE A 359 -11.01 8.58 7.30
C ILE A 359 -10.57 8.85 5.86
N LYS A 360 -10.85 10.06 5.37
CA LYS A 360 -10.27 10.56 4.14
C LYS A 360 -8.97 11.30 4.45
N THR A 361 -7.88 10.90 3.82
CA THR A 361 -6.66 11.70 3.76
C THR A 361 -6.68 12.55 2.49
N LEU A 362 -6.19 13.78 2.57
CA LEU A 362 -6.16 14.66 1.41
C LEU A 362 -4.96 15.61 1.45
N ARG A 363 -4.25 15.67 0.32
CA ARG A 363 -3.26 16.69 0.01
C ARG A 363 -3.86 17.64 -1.02
N SER A 364 -4.25 18.83 -0.55
CA SER A 364 -4.93 19.80 -1.40
C SER A 364 -3.96 20.40 -2.41
N ALA A 365 -4.41 20.58 -3.66
CA ALA A 365 -3.68 21.38 -4.64
C ALA A 365 -3.65 22.88 -4.29
N LYS A 366 -4.50 23.33 -3.34
CA LYS A 366 -4.74 24.76 -3.02
C LYS A 366 -4.24 25.18 -1.64
N ALA A 367 -3.99 24.24 -0.72
CA ALA A 367 -3.64 24.55 0.67
C ALA A 367 -2.21 24.07 1.00
N GLY A 368 -1.41 24.96 1.60
CA GLY A 368 -0.15 24.69 2.32
C GLY A 368 0.76 23.63 1.68
N ALA A 369 1.78 24.07 0.94
CA ALA A 369 2.80 23.24 0.27
C ALA A 369 3.00 21.83 0.89
N GLY A 370 2.34 20.81 0.31
CA GLY A 370 2.58 19.41 0.65
C GLY A 370 2.06 18.91 2.01
N LYS A 371 1.14 19.63 2.66
CA LYS A 371 0.46 19.18 3.90
C LYS A 371 -0.63 18.15 3.60
N ILE A 372 -0.83 17.21 4.53
CA ILE A 372 -1.88 16.18 4.45
C ILE A 372 -2.88 16.43 5.57
N PHE A 373 -4.16 16.41 5.22
CA PHE A 373 -5.26 16.62 6.14
C PHE A 373 -6.13 15.37 6.25
N LEU A 374 -6.59 15.05 7.45
CA LEU A 374 -7.67 14.12 7.70
C LEU A 374 -9.01 14.85 7.61
N ASN A 375 -10.00 14.22 6.97
CA ASN A 375 -11.39 14.65 6.92
C ASN A 375 -11.61 16.13 6.55
N ARG A 376 -10.78 16.68 5.67
CA ARG A 376 -11.01 18.03 5.13
C ARG A 376 -12.29 18.02 4.29
N TYR A 377 -13.24 18.87 4.66
CA TYR A 377 -14.50 18.98 3.93
C TYR A 377 -14.43 20.09 2.87
N GLU A 378 -14.16 19.70 1.64
CA GLU A 378 -14.26 20.57 0.47
C GLU A 378 -15.62 20.37 -0.23
N ALA A 379 -16.39 21.44 -0.39
CA ALA A 379 -17.68 21.36 -1.06
C ALA A 379 -17.51 20.89 -2.51
N ASN A 380 -18.41 20.01 -2.97
CA ASN A 380 -18.46 19.53 -4.35
C ASN A 380 -17.13 18.95 -4.87
N ASN A 381 -16.26 18.41 -4.02
CA ASN A 381 -14.88 18.02 -4.35
C ASN A 381 -14.74 17.14 -5.63
N THR A 382 -15.74 16.32 -5.96
CA THR A 382 -15.72 15.44 -7.14
C THR A 382 -16.62 15.90 -8.30
N MET A 383 -17.15 17.13 -8.24
CA MET A 383 -18.07 17.70 -9.22
C MET A 383 -17.50 19.00 -9.82
N THR A 384 -18.09 19.49 -10.90
CA THR A 384 -17.63 20.70 -11.61
C THR A 384 -18.79 21.53 -12.16
N ASP A 385 -18.64 22.86 -12.16
CA ASP A 385 -19.56 23.84 -12.73
C ASP A 385 -19.09 24.38 -14.10
N GLN A 386 -17.97 23.85 -14.59
CA GLN A 386 -17.34 24.26 -15.83
C GLN A 386 -17.07 23.03 -16.70
N VAL A 387 -17.01 23.24 -18.00
CA VAL A 387 -16.66 22.20 -18.97
C VAL A 387 -15.15 22.24 -19.20
N ALA A 388 -14.54 21.11 -19.53
CA ALA A 388 -13.09 20.97 -19.74
C ALA A 388 -12.20 21.34 -18.51
N SER A 389 -12.73 21.42 -17.27
CA SER A 389 -11.94 21.90 -16.10
C SER A 389 -12.33 21.41 -14.69
N LEU A 390 -11.44 21.70 -13.71
CA LEU A 390 -11.56 21.35 -12.28
C LEU A 390 -12.67 22.10 -11.53
N GLY A 391 -13.58 22.75 -12.25
CA GLY A 391 -14.56 23.64 -11.66
C GLY A 391 -13.96 24.96 -11.19
N SER A 392 -14.82 25.92 -10.93
CA SER A 392 -14.43 27.21 -10.39
C SER A 392 -13.84 27.07 -8.99
N THR A 393 -12.93 27.95 -8.59
CA THR A 393 -12.42 27.93 -7.20
C THR A 393 -13.56 28.13 -6.19
N SER A 394 -14.59 28.91 -6.55
CA SER A 394 -15.77 29.19 -5.72
C SER A 394 -16.63 27.98 -5.38
N MET A 395 -16.61 26.89 -6.15
CA MET A 395 -17.43 25.71 -5.82
C MET A 395 -16.75 24.73 -4.88
N HIS A 396 -15.41 24.79 -4.79
CA HIS A 396 -14.55 23.93 -3.96
C HIS A 396 -14.06 24.65 -2.71
N GLN A 397 -14.97 25.36 -2.04
CA GLN A 397 -14.64 26.03 -0.78
C GLN A 397 -14.62 25.02 0.35
N VAL A 398 -13.69 25.24 1.27
CA VAL A 398 -13.67 24.53 2.55
C VAL A 398 -14.92 24.92 3.33
N VAL A 399 -15.65 23.93 3.82
CA VAL A 399 -16.82 24.18 4.64
C VAL A 399 -16.37 24.77 5.98
N ASN A 400 -17.05 25.84 6.42
CA ASN A 400 -16.69 26.56 7.64
C ASN A 400 -16.66 25.60 8.85
N GLY A 401 -15.61 25.67 9.67
CA GLY A 401 -15.40 24.75 10.79
C GLY A 401 -14.80 23.39 10.43
N HIS A 402 -14.60 23.08 9.15
CA HIS A 402 -14.14 21.76 8.67
C HIS A 402 -12.92 21.85 7.75
N ALA A 403 -11.90 22.59 8.19
CA ALA A 403 -10.64 22.75 7.46
C ALA A 403 -9.83 21.46 7.28
N GLY A 404 -10.22 20.39 7.98
CA GLY A 404 -9.46 19.16 8.12
C GLY A 404 -8.41 19.28 9.21
N ILE A 405 -7.91 18.13 9.63
CA ILE A 405 -6.95 17.99 10.71
C ILE A 405 -5.60 17.67 10.08
N GLU A 406 -4.60 18.53 10.29
CA GLU A 406 -3.27 18.31 9.72
C GLU A 406 -2.59 17.14 10.43
N VAL A 407 -2.03 16.25 9.62
CA VAL A 407 -1.14 15.19 10.09
C VAL A 407 0.26 15.78 10.19
N GLN A 408 0.89 15.67 11.36
CA GLN A 408 2.26 16.13 11.56
C GLN A 408 3.24 15.18 10.89
N LYS A 409 4.38 15.71 10.42
CA LYS A 409 5.42 14.93 9.72
C LYS A 409 6.38 14.22 10.69
N ASP A 410 5.95 14.03 11.93
CA ASP A 410 6.75 13.42 12.98
C ASP A 410 6.75 11.91 12.78
N ASN A 411 7.93 11.34 12.58
CA ASN A 411 8.08 9.96 12.13
C ASN A 411 8.14 8.99 13.31
N ILE A 412 7.05 8.88 14.07
CA ILE A 412 6.97 7.94 15.19
C ILE A 412 6.67 6.54 14.64
N GLN A 413 7.73 5.80 14.37
CA GLN A 413 7.66 4.45 13.82
C GLN A 413 7.71 3.39 14.92
N ALA A 414 6.79 2.43 14.86
CA ALA A 414 6.79 1.24 15.70
C ALA A 414 7.19 0.00 14.89
N LEU A 415 7.36 -1.14 15.56
CA LEU A 415 7.59 -2.44 14.93
C LEU A 415 6.43 -2.87 14.02
N ASN A 416 5.19 -2.61 14.46
CA ASN A 416 3.98 -3.01 13.77
C ASN A 416 3.14 -1.84 13.27
N GLY A 417 3.72 -0.65 13.07
CA GLY A 417 2.90 0.49 12.69
C GLY A 417 3.55 1.87 12.79
N TYR A 418 2.68 2.88 12.76
CA TYR A 418 3.03 4.28 12.89
C TYR A 418 2.09 4.97 13.88
N ILE A 419 2.60 5.98 14.57
CA ILE A 419 1.79 6.97 15.28
C ILE A 419 2.00 8.30 14.57
N HIS A 420 0.93 8.90 14.09
CA HIS A 420 0.98 10.24 13.49
C HIS A 420 0.34 11.23 14.46
N PRO A 421 1.12 12.17 15.03
CA PRO A 421 0.52 13.27 15.76
C PRO A 421 -0.40 14.08 14.84
N ILE A 422 -1.55 14.51 15.35
CA ILE A 422 -2.52 15.34 14.63
C ILE A 422 -2.80 16.63 15.39
N ASN A 423 -3.10 17.72 14.67
CA ASN A 423 -3.22 19.06 15.26
C ASN A 423 -4.66 19.50 15.58
N GLY A 424 -5.60 18.56 15.67
CA GLY A 424 -7.01 18.85 15.96
C GLY A 424 -7.75 17.59 16.33
N MET A 425 -8.92 17.76 16.96
CA MET A 425 -9.75 16.65 17.44
C MET A 425 -10.35 15.86 16.26
N LEU A 426 -10.05 14.57 16.16
CA LEU A 426 -10.60 13.67 15.14
C LEU A 426 -11.85 12.96 15.67
N THR A 427 -13.00 13.24 15.07
CA THR A 427 -14.30 12.70 15.49
C THR A 427 -15.11 12.17 14.31
N TYR A 428 -15.83 11.06 14.50
CA TYR A 428 -16.79 10.54 13.52
C TYR A 428 -18.19 11.06 13.82
N GLU A 429 -18.40 12.33 13.49
CA GLU A 429 -19.68 13.02 13.61
C GLU A 429 -20.45 13.02 12.29
N GLU A 430 -21.72 13.46 12.30
CA GLU A 430 -22.63 13.47 11.15
C GLU A 430 -22.06 14.10 9.87
N TRP A 431 -21.25 15.15 10.02
CA TRP A 431 -20.64 15.87 8.89
C TRP A 431 -19.57 15.06 8.14
N VAL A 432 -19.04 13.99 8.73
CA VAL A 432 -18.08 13.09 8.07
C VAL A 432 -18.78 12.19 7.04
N PRO A 433 -19.72 11.30 7.41
CA PRO A 433 -20.40 10.45 6.43
C PRO A 433 -21.30 11.24 5.47
N LYS A 434 -21.96 12.32 5.93
CA LYS A 434 -22.90 13.08 5.09
C LYS A 434 -22.26 14.22 4.30
N GLY A 435 -21.04 14.61 4.67
CA GLY A 435 -20.29 15.70 4.05
C GLY A 435 -19.00 15.23 3.40
N VAL A 436 -17.97 14.94 4.19
CA VAL A 436 -16.63 14.55 3.71
C VAL A 436 -16.68 13.36 2.77
N LEU A 437 -17.33 12.27 3.19
CA LEU A 437 -17.35 11.00 2.46
C LEU A 437 -18.51 10.90 1.47
N ASN A 438 -19.45 11.85 1.48
CA ASN A 438 -20.61 11.88 0.59
C ASN A 438 -20.24 12.47 -0.79
N GLU A 439 -19.23 11.88 -1.40
CA GLU A 439 -18.66 12.23 -2.69
C GLU A 439 -18.42 10.96 -3.52
N ARG A 440 -17.90 11.10 -4.75
CA ARG A 440 -17.40 9.92 -5.47
C ARG A 440 -16.13 9.40 -4.77
N ILE A 441 -16.23 8.23 -4.15
CA ILE A 441 -15.08 7.52 -3.60
C ILE A 441 -14.43 6.73 -4.75
N ARG A 442 -13.24 7.15 -5.18
CA ARG A 442 -12.39 6.40 -6.11
C ARG A 442 -11.25 5.78 -5.32
N MET A 443 -11.06 4.47 -5.41
CA MET A 443 -9.98 3.75 -4.73
C MET A 443 -9.31 2.79 -5.69
N ASP A 444 -8.00 2.69 -5.57
CA ASP A 444 -7.21 1.64 -6.19
C ASP A 444 -7.59 0.27 -5.60
N PHE A 445 -7.62 -0.79 -6.40
CA PHE A 445 -7.89 -2.15 -5.90
C PHE A 445 -6.84 -2.62 -4.88
N CYS A 446 -5.60 -2.14 -4.97
CA CYS A 446 -4.54 -2.40 -4.00
C CYS A 446 -4.82 -1.73 -2.65
N ALA A 447 -5.52 -0.59 -2.64
CA ALA A 447 -5.95 0.09 -1.43
C ALA A 447 -7.02 -0.71 -0.65
N LEU A 448 -7.75 -1.61 -1.33
CA LEU A 448 -8.74 -2.49 -0.69
C LEU A 448 -8.10 -3.60 0.15
N ILE A 449 -6.79 -3.82 0.02
CA ILE A 449 -6.05 -4.89 0.71
C ILE A 449 -5.01 -4.25 1.65
N PRO A 450 -5.31 -4.05 2.94
CA PRO A 450 -4.41 -3.40 3.90
C PRO A 450 -3.02 -4.02 4.01
N GLU A 451 -2.90 -5.33 3.77
CA GLU A 451 -1.63 -6.05 3.79
C GLU A 451 -0.70 -5.68 2.62
N MET A 452 -1.23 -5.18 1.49
CA MET A 452 -0.40 -4.65 0.40
C MET A 452 0.35 -3.40 0.84
N MET A 453 -0.36 -2.45 1.45
CA MET A 453 0.25 -1.23 1.98
C MET A 453 1.21 -1.55 3.14
N SER A 454 0.80 -2.40 4.07
CA SER A 454 1.63 -2.78 5.23
C SER A 454 2.93 -3.49 4.85
N ALA A 455 2.93 -4.21 3.72
CA ALA A 455 4.10 -4.88 3.18
C ALA A 455 4.92 -3.98 2.24
N SER A 456 4.62 -2.68 2.15
CA SER A 456 5.17 -1.70 1.18
C SER A 456 5.07 -2.18 -0.28
N LEU A 457 4.06 -2.99 -0.59
CA LEU A 457 3.76 -3.52 -1.93
C LEU A 457 2.78 -2.63 -2.70
N ARG A 458 2.36 -1.48 -2.15
CA ARG A 458 1.56 -0.47 -2.86
C ARG A 458 2.45 0.60 -3.49
N CYS A 459 2.32 0.74 -4.80
CA CYS A 459 3.15 1.55 -5.69
C CYS A 459 4.68 1.39 -5.42
N PRO A 460 5.24 0.15 -5.40
CA PRO A 460 6.68 -0.03 -5.41
C PRO A 460 7.22 0.28 -6.82
N THR A 461 8.50 0.59 -6.88
CA THR A 461 9.24 0.76 -8.13
C THR A 461 9.50 -0.59 -8.80
N TYR A 462 9.76 -0.57 -10.10
CA TYR A 462 10.22 -1.75 -10.83
C TYR A 462 11.53 -2.33 -10.28
N ALA A 463 12.45 -1.46 -9.84
CA ALA A 463 13.71 -1.91 -9.26
C ALA A 463 13.48 -2.75 -8.00
N GLU A 464 12.57 -2.31 -7.12
CA GLU A 464 12.20 -3.04 -5.91
C GLU A 464 11.55 -4.38 -6.23
N VAL A 465 10.57 -4.43 -7.16
CA VAL A 465 9.93 -5.70 -7.55
C VAL A 465 10.91 -6.64 -8.26
N LYS A 466 11.78 -6.11 -9.11
CA LYS A 466 12.82 -6.90 -9.77
C LYS A 466 13.81 -7.49 -8.76
N ALA A 467 14.17 -6.72 -7.72
CA ALA A 467 15.00 -7.22 -6.63
C ALA A 467 14.29 -8.34 -5.85
N LEU A 468 13.00 -8.20 -5.56
CA LEU A 468 12.18 -9.27 -4.97
C LEU A 468 12.14 -10.53 -5.87
N ASN A 469 12.17 -10.35 -7.18
CA ASN A 469 12.26 -11.43 -8.17
C ASN A 469 13.69 -11.98 -8.34
N ASN A 470 14.62 -11.70 -7.42
CA ASN A 470 16.03 -12.09 -7.50
C ASN A 470 16.75 -11.59 -8.76
N GLY A 471 16.42 -10.37 -9.19
CA GLY A 471 17.05 -9.70 -10.34
C GLY A 471 16.58 -10.18 -11.71
N VAL A 472 15.62 -11.11 -11.78
CA VAL A 472 15.10 -11.67 -13.03
C VAL A 472 13.66 -11.20 -13.29
N SER A 473 13.32 -11.04 -14.57
CA SER A 473 11.93 -10.84 -14.96
C SER A 473 11.25 -12.19 -15.21
N GLY A 474 10.01 -12.31 -14.74
CA GLY A 474 9.22 -13.52 -14.85
C GLY A 474 8.30 -13.53 -16.06
N SER A 475 7.61 -14.66 -16.26
CA SER A 475 6.62 -14.82 -17.32
C SER A 475 5.54 -15.82 -16.97
N ASP A 476 4.29 -15.51 -17.32
CA ASP A 476 3.11 -16.38 -17.25
C ASP A 476 2.27 -16.22 -18.53
N GLY A 477 2.53 -17.11 -19.50
CA GLY A 477 1.91 -17.05 -20.83
C GLY A 477 2.28 -15.77 -21.59
N ASN A 478 1.30 -14.92 -21.87
CA ASN A 478 1.48 -13.63 -22.54
C ASN A 478 1.81 -12.47 -21.58
N LEU A 479 1.89 -12.72 -20.26
CA LEU A 479 2.41 -11.76 -19.29
C LEU A 479 3.91 -11.96 -19.11
N ASN A 480 4.67 -10.88 -19.28
CA ASN A 480 6.12 -10.85 -19.09
C ASN A 480 6.49 -9.57 -18.32
N GLY A 481 7.40 -9.67 -17.37
CA GLY A 481 7.89 -8.50 -16.62
C GLY A 481 8.15 -8.80 -15.15
N ASP A 482 8.15 -7.74 -14.35
CA ASP A 482 8.43 -7.81 -12.92
C ASP A 482 7.10 -7.69 -12.16
N TYR A 483 6.49 -8.83 -11.84
CA TYR A 483 5.23 -8.92 -11.10
C TYR A 483 5.45 -9.55 -9.72
N VAL A 484 4.55 -9.24 -8.80
CA VAL A 484 4.38 -9.98 -7.54
C VAL A 484 3.17 -10.90 -7.67
N ARG A 485 3.32 -12.17 -7.31
CA ARG A 485 2.23 -13.13 -7.26
C ARG A 485 1.57 -13.10 -5.89
N ILE A 486 0.26 -12.85 -5.84
CA ILE A 486 -0.49 -12.79 -4.57
C ILE A 486 -0.94 -14.20 -4.16
N PRO A 487 -0.62 -14.66 -2.94
CA PRO A 487 -1.12 -15.91 -2.38
C PRO A 487 -2.65 -15.94 -2.26
N THR A 488 -3.23 -17.14 -2.35
CA THR A 488 -4.69 -17.31 -2.31
C THR A 488 -5.33 -16.95 -0.96
N ASP A 489 -4.54 -16.99 0.10
CA ASP A 489 -4.91 -16.68 1.49
C ASP A 489 -4.25 -15.39 2.01
N PHE A 490 -3.79 -14.53 1.10
CA PHE A 490 -3.03 -13.31 1.46
C PHE A 490 -3.80 -12.37 2.39
N SER A 491 -5.08 -12.11 2.10
CA SER A 491 -5.96 -11.23 2.89
C SER A 491 -7.39 -11.77 2.99
N PRO A 492 -7.68 -12.74 3.88
CA PRO A 492 -8.99 -13.39 3.94
C PRO A 492 -10.12 -12.47 4.44
N GLU A 493 -9.79 -11.31 5.01
CA GLU A 493 -10.78 -10.30 5.41
C GLU A 493 -11.19 -9.39 4.23
N HIS A 494 -10.38 -9.31 3.16
CA HIS A 494 -10.57 -8.33 2.07
C HIS A 494 -10.51 -8.94 0.66
N LEU A 495 -9.99 -10.15 0.51
CA LEU A 495 -9.70 -10.81 -0.77
C LEU A 495 -10.00 -12.30 -0.69
N MET A 496 -10.84 -12.79 -1.60
CA MET A 496 -11.17 -14.21 -1.75
C MET A 496 -10.80 -14.70 -3.15
N LEU A 497 -9.92 -15.70 -3.25
CA LEU A 497 -9.63 -16.40 -4.51
C LEU A 497 -10.36 -17.74 -4.55
N TYR A 498 -11.46 -17.77 -5.29
CA TYR A 498 -12.42 -18.87 -5.25
C TYR A 498 -11.93 -20.14 -5.98
N ASN A 499 -11.06 -20.04 -6.99
CA ASN A 499 -10.59 -21.22 -7.72
C ASN A 499 -9.18 -21.68 -7.30
N GLY A 500 -8.72 -21.31 -6.11
CA GLY A 500 -7.39 -21.66 -5.61
C GLY A 500 -6.30 -21.23 -6.62
N GLU A 501 -5.30 -22.09 -6.85
CA GLU A 501 -4.18 -21.80 -7.76
C GLU A 501 -4.58 -21.62 -9.24
N ASN A 502 -5.82 -21.97 -9.63
CA ASN A 502 -6.33 -21.69 -10.97
C ASN A 502 -6.67 -20.22 -11.17
N THR A 503 -6.88 -19.45 -10.10
CA THR A 503 -6.88 -17.99 -10.14
C THR A 503 -5.50 -17.52 -9.69
N ARG A 504 -4.73 -16.94 -10.62
CA ARG A 504 -3.42 -16.36 -10.30
C ARG A 504 -3.56 -14.85 -10.35
N LEU A 505 -3.67 -14.22 -9.18
CA LEU A 505 -3.69 -12.77 -9.05
C LEU A 505 -2.25 -12.26 -9.05
N LEU A 506 -1.96 -11.31 -9.92
CA LEU A 506 -0.62 -10.77 -10.14
C LEU A 506 -0.68 -9.26 -9.96
N TYR A 507 0.27 -8.70 -9.23
CA TYR A 507 0.41 -7.27 -9.01
C TYR A 507 1.54 -6.71 -9.88
N LEU A 508 1.23 -5.66 -10.64
CA LEU A 508 2.17 -4.94 -11.47
C LEU A 508 2.60 -3.65 -10.76
N PRO A 509 3.91 -3.39 -10.57
CA PRO A 509 4.41 -2.18 -9.95
C PRO A 509 4.14 -0.92 -10.77
N ALA A 510 4.29 0.24 -10.12
CA ALA A 510 3.96 1.52 -10.71
C ALA A 510 4.81 1.83 -11.96
N SER A 511 4.15 2.13 -13.09
CA SER A 511 4.77 2.52 -14.37
C SER A 511 4.09 3.71 -15.02
N THR A 512 4.87 4.58 -15.64
CA THR A 512 4.36 5.62 -16.56
C THR A 512 4.17 5.09 -18.00
N ASN A 513 4.25 3.78 -18.21
CA ASN A 513 4.06 3.17 -19.53
C ASN A 513 2.65 2.58 -19.69
N TRP A 514 1.89 2.48 -18.60
CA TRP A 514 0.56 1.88 -18.57
C TRP A 514 -0.52 2.91 -18.31
N PHE A 515 -1.77 2.53 -18.56
CA PHE A 515 -2.94 3.42 -18.48
C PHE A 515 -3.61 3.35 -17.11
N ASN A 516 -2.80 3.37 -16.06
CA ASN A 516 -3.21 2.91 -14.73
C ASN A 516 -3.25 4.08 -13.76
N TYR A 517 -4.32 4.17 -12.98
CA TYR A 517 -4.46 5.09 -11.87
C TYR A 517 -3.37 4.79 -10.84
N GLU A 518 -2.68 5.80 -10.31
CA GLU A 518 -1.53 5.61 -9.38
C GLU A 518 -0.34 4.80 -9.95
N GLY A 519 -0.44 4.33 -11.19
CA GLY A 519 0.62 3.72 -11.98
C GLY A 519 0.68 2.20 -11.92
N ASP A 520 -0.02 1.56 -10.97
CA ASP A 520 0.00 0.13 -10.71
C ASP A 520 -1.29 -0.58 -11.15
N GLU A 521 -1.31 -1.91 -11.20
CA GLU A 521 -2.57 -2.65 -11.42
C GLU A 521 -2.51 -4.04 -10.81
N PHE A 522 -3.68 -4.58 -10.46
CA PHE A 522 -3.86 -6.02 -10.44
C PHE A 522 -4.21 -6.54 -11.82
N ASN A 523 -3.59 -7.66 -12.15
CA ASN A 523 -3.85 -8.46 -13.32
C ASN A 523 -4.14 -9.91 -12.86
N GLY A 524 -4.50 -10.78 -13.80
CA GLY A 524 -4.98 -12.11 -13.48
C GLY A 524 -4.74 -13.12 -14.60
N LYS A 525 -4.54 -14.38 -14.19
CA LYS A 525 -4.40 -15.52 -15.10
C LYS A 525 -5.20 -16.72 -14.62
N GLY A 526 -5.42 -17.66 -15.54
CA GLY A 526 -6.20 -18.88 -15.36
C GLY A 526 -7.70 -18.66 -15.34
N THR A 527 -8.42 -19.59 -14.71
CA THR A 527 -9.87 -19.51 -14.51
C THR A 527 -10.16 -18.52 -13.39
N TYR A 528 -10.15 -17.24 -13.75
CA TYR A 528 -10.22 -16.11 -12.84
C TYR A 528 -11.56 -16.06 -12.10
N ASP A 529 -11.52 -16.10 -10.78
CA ASP A 529 -12.70 -15.99 -9.92
C ASP A 529 -12.27 -15.43 -8.56
N VAL A 530 -12.42 -14.11 -8.40
CA VAL A 530 -11.95 -13.35 -7.25
C VAL A 530 -13.09 -12.54 -6.66
N ALA A 531 -13.06 -12.26 -5.35
CA ALA A 531 -13.88 -11.22 -4.75
C ALA A 531 -13.07 -10.31 -3.83
N PHE A 532 -13.39 -9.03 -3.89
CA PHE A 532 -12.82 -7.99 -3.03
C PHE A 532 -13.90 -7.45 -2.09
N ARG A 533 -13.55 -7.22 -0.82
CA ARG A 533 -14.42 -6.46 0.08
C ARG A 533 -14.40 -5.01 -0.38
N LEU A 534 -15.59 -4.47 -0.60
CA LEU A 534 -15.74 -3.06 -0.91
C LEU A 534 -15.48 -2.23 0.35
N PRO A 535 -14.94 -1.01 0.20
CA PRO A 535 -14.84 -0.09 1.33
C PRO A 535 -16.25 0.21 1.85
N PRO A 536 -16.41 0.51 3.14
CA PRO A 536 -17.71 0.86 3.71
C PRO A 536 -18.35 2.02 2.96
N VAL A 537 -19.64 1.90 2.62
CA VAL A 537 -20.39 3.08 2.17
C VAL A 537 -20.57 4.03 3.35
N PRO A 538 -20.52 5.36 3.15
CA PRO A 538 -20.60 6.30 4.27
C PRO A 538 -22.00 6.41 4.86
N SER A 539 -23.06 6.02 4.14
CA SER A 539 -24.42 5.96 4.65
C SER A 539 -25.23 4.92 3.88
N ASP A 540 -26.36 4.50 4.43
CA ASP A 540 -27.33 3.69 3.71
C ASP A 540 -27.91 4.49 2.54
N GLY A 541 -27.98 3.87 1.36
CA GLY A 541 -28.54 4.53 0.19
C GLY A 541 -28.27 3.84 -1.13
N VAL A 542 -28.65 4.52 -2.21
CA VAL A 542 -28.41 4.04 -3.57
C VAL A 542 -27.07 4.54 -4.06
N TYR A 543 -26.24 3.60 -4.51
CA TYR A 543 -24.91 3.85 -5.04
C TYR A 543 -24.77 3.27 -6.44
N GLU A 544 -24.04 3.96 -7.29
CA GLU A 544 -23.53 3.43 -8.54
C GLU A 544 -22.12 2.89 -8.30
N ILE A 545 -21.88 1.63 -8.66
CA ILE A 545 -20.55 1.02 -8.63
C ILE A 545 -19.98 1.04 -10.05
N ARG A 546 -18.76 1.54 -10.20
CA ARG A 546 -18.09 1.66 -11.49
C ARG A 546 -16.67 1.11 -11.44
N LEU A 547 -16.16 0.69 -12.59
CA LEU A 547 -14.79 0.23 -12.75
C LEU A 547 -14.09 1.05 -13.81
N GLY A 548 -12.84 1.44 -13.53
CA GLY A 548 -11.90 1.86 -14.55
C GLY A 548 -11.49 0.67 -15.41
N LEU A 549 -11.40 0.86 -16.73
CA LEU A 549 -11.08 -0.18 -17.70
C LEU A 549 -10.04 0.29 -18.71
N SER A 550 -9.02 -0.54 -18.92
CA SER A 550 -8.06 -0.43 -20.01
C SER A 550 -8.29 -1.53 -21.05
N THR A 551 -8.90 -1.18 -22.19
CA THR A 551 -9.36 -2.17 -23.18
C THR A 551 -8.28 -2.52 -24.20
N ASN A 552 -8.14 -3.81 -24.53
CA ASN A 552 -7.29 -4.30 -25.62
C ASN A 552 -7.57 -5.77 -25.94
N SER A 553 -7.00 -6.30 -27.03
CA SER A 553 -7.25 -7.67 -27.49
C SER A 553 -6.77 -8.80 -26.57
N ASN A 554 -5.90 -8.52 -25.59
CA ASN A 554 -5.44 -9.50 -24.60
C ASN A 554 -6.36 -9.58 -23.37
N ARG A 555 -7.31 -8.65 -23.22
CA ARG A 555 -8.25 -8.64 -22.10
C ARG A 555 -9.27 -9.77 -22.18
N GLY A 556 -9.99 -10.03 -21.10
CA GLY A 556 -11.05 -11.03 -21.05
C GLY A 556 -12.47 -10.47 -21.15
N MET A 557 -13.43 -11.32 -20.80
CA MET A 557 -14.81 -10.93 -20.53
C MET A 557 -15.17 -11.44 -19.14
N TYR A 558 -15.79 -10.59 -18.32
CA TYR A 558 -15.98 -10.85 -16.89
C TYR A 558 -17.43 -10.62 -16.46
N GLN A 559 -17.96 -11.56 -15.68
CA GLN A 559 -19.23 -11.43 -14.97
C GLN A 559 -18.96 -10.88 -13.58
N PHE A 560 -19.75 -9.87 -13.20
CA PHE A 560 -19.69 -9.25 -11.89
C PHE A 560 -20.82 -9.77 -11.00
N TYR A 561 -20.55 -9.85 -9.70
CA TYR A 561 -21.52 -10.18 -8.68
C TYR A 561 -21.35 -9.26 -7.47
N LEU A 562 -22.45 -8.98 -6.77
CA LEU A 562 -22.45 -8.23 -5.52
C LEU A 562 -23.15 -9.03 -4.42
N GLY A 563 -22.66 -8.96 -3.19
CA GLY A 563 -23.32 -9.59 -2.05
C GLY A 563 -22.40 -9.78 -0.85
N GLU A 564 -22.71 -10.81 -0.06
CA GLU A 564 -21.89 -11.19 1.10
C GLU A 564 -20.71 -12.07 0.66
N GLY A 565 -19.49 -11.56 0.88
CA GLY A 565 -18.19 -12.12 0.47
C GLY A 565 -17.78 -13.49 0.97
N THR A 566 -18.20 -13.84 2.18
CA THR A 566 -17.47 -14.79 2.99
C THR A 566 -17.79 -16.23 2.58
N ASN A 567 -16.81 -16.95 2.02
CA ASN A 567 -16.78 -18.39 1.65
C ASN A 567 -18.03 -19.00 1.00
N ASN A 568 -19.05 -18.21 0.70
CA ASN A 568 -20.36 -18.66 0.31
C ASN A 568 -20.79 -17.89 -0.94
N ARG A 569 -20.19 -18.31 -2.06
CA ARG A 569 -20.46 -17.80 -3.41
C ARG A 569 -21.95 -17.80 -3.78
N THR A 570 -22.80 -18.54 -3.05
CA THR A 570 -24.24 -18.63 -3.30
C THR A 570 -25.02 -17.39 -2.85
N LYS A 571 -24.42 -16.53 -2.01
CA LYS A 571 -25.00 -15.25 -1.58
C LYS A 571 -24.61 -14.06 -2.46
N MET A 572 -23.91 -14.32 -3.55
CA MET A 572 -23.48 -13.31 -4.53
C MET A 572 -24.48 -13.26 -5.67
N GLU A 573 -25.15 -12.13 -5.84
CA GLU A 573 -26.10 -11.91 -6.93
C GLU A 573 -25.34 -11.49 -8.19
N ALA A 574 -25.63 -12.15 -9.31
CA ALA A 574 -25.09 -11.75 -10.60
C ALA A 574 -25.65 -10.36 -10.96
N LEU A 575 -24.74 -9.46 -11.34
CA LEU A 575 -25.12 -8.13 -11.81
C LEU A 575 -25.51 -8.19 -13.29
N ASP A 576 -25.41 -7.06 -14.00
CA ASP A 576 -25.70 -6.95 -15.42
C ASP A 576 -24.86 -7.93 -16.28
N ILE A 577 -25.12 -7.95 -17.58
CA ILE A 577 -24.40 -8.80 -18.55
C ILE A 577 -22.88 -8.68 -18.40
N PRO A 578 -22.12 -9.76 -18.72
CA PRO A 578 -20.66 -9.71 -18.68
C PRO A 578 -20.07 -8.54 -19.48
N VAL A 579 -19.02 -7.93 -18.94
CA VAL A 579 -18.30 -6.84 -19.61
C VAL A 579 -17.20 -7.43 -20.46
N ASP A 580 -17.19 -7.11 -21.75
CA ASP A 580 -16.10 -7.46 -22.67
C ASP A 580 -15.04 -6.36 -22.67
N GLU A 581 -13.91 -6.63 -22.02
CA GLU A 581 -12.79 -5.69 -21.94
C GLU A 581 -11.94 -5.69 -23.23
N ARG A 582 -12.26 -6.53 -24.22
CA ARG A 582 -11.56 -6.58 -25.52
C ARG A 582 -12.10 -5.58 -26.53
N ILE A 583 -13.15 -4.86 -26.18
CA ILE A 583 -13.83 -3.94 -27.09
C ILE A 583 -12.86 -2.95 -27.73
N ALA A 584 -12.89 -2.89 -29.06
CA ALA A 584 -12.10 -1.95 -29.85
C ALA A 584 -12.95 -0.70 -30.13
N ILE A 585 -12.70 0.35 -29.36
CA ILE A 585 -13.45 1.60 -29.43
C ILE A 585 -12.91 2.47 -30.57
N SER A 586 -13.81 2.95 -31.44
CA SER A 586 -13.44 3.75 -32.61
C SER A 586 -13.19 5.21 -32.25
N SER A 587 -12.11 5.81 -32.78
CA SER A 587 -11.88 7.25 -32.73
C SER A 587 -12.16 7.88 -34.09
N ASN A 588 -13.40 8.32 -34.28
CA ASN A 588 -13.82 8.92 -35.55
C ASN A 588 -13.33 10.38 -35.62
N GLN A 589 -12.61 10.72 -36.70
CA GLN A 589 -11.99 12.04 -36.87
C GLN A 589 -13.01 13.17 -37.03
N ASP A 590 -14.24 12.85 -37.43
CA ASP A 590 -15.35 13.80 -37.56
C ASP A 590 -16.11 14.03 -36.24
N GLY A 591 -15.65 13.43 -35.13
CA GLY A 591 -16.27 13.55 -33.81
C GLY A 591 -17.50 12.67 -33.62
N THR A 592 -17.90 11.86 -34.61
CA THR A 592 -19.06 10.97 -34.48
C THR A 592 -18.82 9.91 -33.39
N PRO A 593 -19.83 9.62 -32.53
CA PRO A 593 -19.70 8.60 -31.49
C PRO A 593 -19.49 7.18 -32.02
N ASP A 594 -18.67 6.40 -31.32
CA ASP A 594 -18.60 4.95 -31.45
C ASP A 594 -19.97 4.32 -31.16
N VAL A 595 -20.39 3.38 -32.01
CA VAL A 595 -21.76 2.83 -31.98
C VAL A 595 -22.04 1.95 -30.76
N THR A 596 -21.01 1.41 -30.12
CA THR A 596 -21.16 0.47 -29.00
C THR A 596 -21.07 1.19 -27.66
N THR A 597 -20.13 2.12 -27.56
CA THR A 597 -19.79 2.79 -26.31
C THR A 597 -20.30 4.23 -26.24
N GLY A 598 -20.61 4.85 -27.38
CA GLY A 598 -20.88 6.28 -27.49
C GLY A 598 -19.62 7.15 -27.39
N TRP A 599 -18.43 6.55 -27.31
CA TRP A 599 -17.18 7.29 -27.16
C TRP A 599 -16.87 8.11 -28.41
N CYS A 600 -16.49 9.37 -28.21
CA CYS A 600 -15.79 10.16 -29.21
C CYS A 600 -14.78 11.07 -28.51
N LEU A 601 -13.84 11.64 -29.26
CA LEU A 601 -12.88 12.57 -28.69
C LEU A 601 -13.59 13.87 -28.32
N TYR A 602 -13.74 14.12 -27.02
CA TYR A 602 -14.54 15.24 -26.50
C TYR A 602 -14.06 16.61 -26.98
N THR A 603 -12.77 16.77 -27.27
CA THR A 603 -12.18 18.03 -27.76
C THR A 603 -12.56 18.36 -29.21
N LEU A 604 -13.18 17.44 -29.94
CA LEU A 604 -13.74 17.70 -31.28
C LEU A 604 -15.15 18.30 -31.24
N LEU A 605 -15.79 18.32 -30.08
CA LEU A 605 -17.18 18.77 -29.91
C LEU A 605 -17.25 20.19 -29.36
N GLU A 606 -18.20 20.99 -29.84
CA GLU A 606 -18.42 22.37 -29.38
C GLU A 606 -18.79 22.43 -27.89
N ASP A 607 -19.50 21.43 -27.39
CA ASP A 607 -19.89 21.29 -25.98
C ASP A 607 -18.82 20.57 -25.13
N LEU A 608 -17.65 20.29 -25.71
CA LEU A 608 -16.55 19.56 -25.07
C LEU A 608 -16.99 18.22 -24.45
N GLY A 609 -17.97 17.57 -25.07
CA GLY A 609 -18.39 16.22 -24.77
C GLY A 609 -19.46 16.05 -23.71
N VAL A 610 -20.17 17.11 -23.31
CA VAL A 610 -21.30 17.04 -22.36
C VAL A 610 -22.39 16.09 -22.85
N GLU A 611 -22.88 16.25 -24.07
CA GLU A 611 -23.98 15.44 -24.63
C GLU A 611 -23.52 14.02 -24.97
N SER A 612 -22.27 13.86 -25.43
CA SER A 612 -21.72 12.53 -25.67
C SER A 612 -21.46 11.78 -24.36
N ASP A 613 -21.08 12.43 -23.25
CA ASP A 613 -20.98 11.78 -21.93
C ASP A 613 -22.34 11.27 -21.45
N LYS A 614 -23.41 12.06 -21.63
CA LYS A 614 -24.79 11.59 -21.35
C LYS A 614 -25.15 10.38 -22.21
N SER A 615 -24.78 10.41 -23.49
CA SER A 615 -25.04 9.32 -24.43
C SER A 615 -24.28 8.05 -24.05
N MET A 616 -22.98 8.15 -23.73
CA MET A 616 -22.19 7.04 -23.21
C MET A 616 -22.80 6.46 -21.94
N ARG A 617 -23.21 7.34 -21.00
CA ARG A 617 -23.82 6.93 -19.73
C ARG A 617 -25.10 6.14 -19.91
N ASN A 618 -25.92 6.51 -20.91
CA ASN A 618 -27.13 5.76 -21.27
C ASN A 618 -26.83 4.35 -21.80
N LEU A 619 -25.63 4.14 -22.38
CA LEU A 619 -25.11 2.83 -22.79
C LEU A 619 -24.37 2.10 -21.64
N GLY A 620 -24.29 2.71 -20.46
CA GLY A 620 -23.58 2.22 -19.27
C GLY A 620 -22.06 2.41 -19.33
N TRP A 621 -21.57 3.20 -20.29
CA TRP A 621 -20.15 3.54 -20.44
C TRP A 621 -19.89 4.98 -19.98
N MET A 622 -18.67 5.28 -19.59
CA MET A 622 -18.21 6.65 -19.36
C MET A 622 -16.78 6.77 -19.89
N ARG A 623 -16.35 7.98 -20.25
CA ARG A 623 -14.94 8.20 -20.60
C ARG A 623 -14.03 7.95 -19.40
N GLY A 624 -12.75 7.68 -19.66
CA GLY A 624 -11.72 7.69 -18.63
C GLY A 624 -11.71 9.04 -17.87
N PRO A 625 -11.14 9.09 -16.66
CA PRO A 625 -11.08 10.32 -15.87
C PRO A 625 -10.16 11.37 -16.49
N LEU A 626 -10.36 12.65 -16.19
CA LEU A 626 -9.33 13.68 -16.45
C LEU A 626 -8.35 13.85 -15.29
N TYR A 627 -8.50 13.04 -14.24
CA TYR A 627 -7.72 13.17 -13.02
C TYR A 627 -6.25 12.76 -13.21
N PHE A 628 -5.97 11.84 -14.13
CA PHE A 628 -4.63 11.28 -14.33
C PHE A 628 -4.30 11.05 -15.81
N THR A 629 -3.02 10.79 -16.06
CA THR A 629 -2.37 10.82 -17.38
C THR A 629 -1.50 9.58 -17.59
N THR A 630 -1.14 9.26 -18.84
CA THR A 630 -0.33 8.05 -19.15
C THR A 630 1.09 8.18 -18.59
N LYS A 631 1.57 9.42 -18.55
CA LYS A 631 2.78 9.90 -17.90
C LYS A 631 2.40 11.21 -17.23
N ALA A 632 2.79 11.44 -15.98
CA ALA A 632 2.45 12.67 -15.24
C ALA A 632 2.51 13.92 -16.14
N GLY A 633 1.37 14.60 -16.31
CA GLY A 633 1.25 15.83 -17.09
C GLY A 633 1.11 15.67 -18.62
N THR A 634 0.82 14.48 -19.15
CA THR A 634 0.52 14.27 -20.59
C THR A 634 -0.99 14.21 -20.89
N THR A 635 -1.39 13.47 -21.92
CA THR A 635 -2.79 13.29 -22.34
C THR A 635 -3.61 12.66 -21.20
N PRO A 636 -4.69 13.32 -20.74
CA PRO A 636 -5.58 12.75 -19.72
C PRO A 636 -6.26 11.47 -20.22
N MET A 637 -6.56 10.54 -19.32
CA MET A 637 -7.20 9.27 -19.70
C MET A 637 -8.49 9.46 -20.50
N ARG A 638 -9.26 10.50 -20.19
CA ARG A 638 -10.50 10.85 -20.92
C ARG A 638 -10.35 10.96 -22.43
N ALA A 639 -9.18 11.36 -22.93
CA ALA A 639 -8.94 11.54 -24.35
C ALA A 639 -8.54 10.23 -25.07
N LEU A 640 -8.47 9.11 -24.35
CA LEU A 640 -8.01 7.83 -24.88
C LEU A 640 -9.20 6.90 -25.12
N THR A 641 -9.22 6.23 -26.28
CA THR A 641 -10.25 5.25 -26.63
C THR A 641 -10.18 4.00 -25.79
N ASN A 642 -8.98 3.66 -25.33
CA ASN A 642 -8.72 2.44 -24.58
C ASN A 642 -8.70 2.64 -23.06
N ASN A 643 -9.02 3.83 -22.55
CA ASN A 643 -9.28 4.05 -21.13
C ASN A 643 -10.71 4.59 -20.95
N VAL A 644 -11.57 3.75 -20.38
CA VAL A 644 -13.00 4.04 -20.18
C VAL A 644 -13.41 3.58 -18.79
N ARG A 645 -14.63 3.94 -18.39
CA ARG A 645 -15.26 3.40 -17.18
C ARG A 645 -16.55 2.68 -17.55
N ARG A 646 -16.87 1.65 -16.77
CA ARG A 646 -18.12 0.90 -16.89
C ARG A 646 -18.97 1.08 -15.64
N ILE A 647 -20.24 1.42 -15.83
CA ILE A 647 -21.25 1.34 -14.77
C ILE A 647 -21.63 -0.13 -14.63
N VAL A 648 -21.25 -0.74 -13.51
CA VAL A 648 -21.46 -2.17 -13.27
C VAL A 648 -22.85 -2.43 -12.69
N THR A 649 -23.27 -1.58 -11.74
CA THR A 649 -24.60 -1.69 -11.13
C THR A 649 -25.01 -0.38 -10.44
N ARG A 650 -26.31 -0.24 -10.20
CA ARG A 650 -26.88 0.68 -9.23
C ARG A 650 -27.57 -0.16 -8.17
N HIS A 651 -27.12 -0.06 -6.94
CA HIS A 651 -27.58 -0.92 -5.86
C HIS A 651 -27.87 -0.11 -4.61
N ASN A 652 -28.87 -0.53 -3.84
CA ASN A 652 -29.08 -0.01 -2.50
C ASN A 652 -28.08 -0.69 -1.56
N LEU A 653 -27.05 0.03 -1.15
CA LEU A 653 -26.03 -0.46 -0.22
C LEU A 653 -26.35 0.03 1.19
N LYS A 654 -25.97 -0.80 2.17
CA LYS A 654 -25.99 -0.44 3.57
C LYS A 654 -24.57 -0.29 4.09
N GLN A 655 -24.38 0.51 5.14
CA GLN A 655 -23.17 0.43 5.96
C GLN A 655 -23.00 -1.01 6.45
N GLY A 656 -22.03 -1.73 5.88
CA GLY A 656 -21.85 -3.15 6.12
C GLY A 656 -20.88 -3.81 5.14
N ASP A 657 -20.71 -5.12 5.31
CA ASP A 657 -19.81 -5.93 4.50
C ASP A 657 -20.39 -6.19 3.10
N ASN A 658 -19.99 -5.35 2.15
CA ASN A 658 -20.34 -5.50 0.75
C ASN A 658 -19.13 -6.04 -0.02
N TRP A 659 -19.33 -6.98 -0.94
CA TRP A 659 -18.25 -7.58 -1.70
C TRP A 659 -18.56 -7.60 -3.19
N LEU A 660 -17.55 -7.30 -4.00
CA LEU A 660 -17.61 -7.38 -5.47
C LEU A 660 -16.81 -8.60 -5.94
N ARG A 661 -17.49 -9.53 -6.59
CA ARG A 661 -16.87 -10.71 -7.23
C ARG A 661 -16.75 -10.51 -8.74
N ILE A 662 -15.64 -10.95 -9.30
CA ILE A 662 -15.27 -10.83 -10.71
C ILE A 662 -14.86 -12.20 -11.21
N LYS A 663 -15.59 -12.73 -12.20
CA LYS A 663 -15.38 -14.08 -12.73
C LYS A 663 -15.20 -14.07 -14.23
N SER A 664 -14.18 -14.76 -14.73
CA SER A 664 -13.96 -14.96 -16.17
C SER A 664 -15.13 -15.72 -16.80
N VAL A 665 -15.59 -15.23 -17.94
CA VAL A 665 -16.59 -15.89 -18.79
C VAL A 665 -15.94 -16.68 -19.91
N LEU A 666 -14.87 -16.16 -20.50
CA LEU A 666 -14.14 -16.84 -21.56
C LEU A 666 -13.27 -17.96 -21.00
N GLU A 667 -13.19 -19.05 -21.75
CA GLU A 667 -12.24 -20.13 -21.48
C GLU A 667 -10.84 -19.78 -21.99
N GLY A 668 -9.83 -20.36 -21.34
CA GLY A 668 -8.42 -20.23 -21.72
C GLY A 668 -7.63 -19.31 -20.78
N ASP A 669 -6.33 -19.55 -20.75
CA ASP A 669 -5.40 -18.92 -19.82
C ASP A 669 -4.83 -17.60 -20.35
N GLN A 670 -5.05 -17.27 -21.62
CA GLN A 670 -4.47 -16.08 -22.25
C GLN A 670 -5.11 -14.74 -21.83
N TRP A 671 -6.30 -14.77 -21.23
CA TRP A 671 -7.09 -13.57 -20.93
C TRP A 671 -6.64 -12.88 -19.64
N GLN A 672 -6.60 -11.55 -19.68
CA GLN A 672 -6.11 -10.71 -18.59
C GLN A 672 -7.23 -9.79 -18.09
N PRO A 673 -7.62 -9.82 -16.81
CA PRO A 673 -8.51 -8.81 -16.25
C PRO A 673 -7.73 -7.50 -16.07
N TYR A 674 -8.44 -6.39 -16.15
CA TYR A 674 -7.91 -5.10 -15.73
C TYR A 674 -8.56 -4.66 -14.41
N LEU A 675 -7.79 -4.72 -13.32
CA LEU A 675 -8.23 -4.30 -11.99
C LEU A 675 -7.32 -3.19 -11.48
N ASP A 676 -7.75 -1.95 -11.71
CA ASP A 676 -6.99 -0.75 -11.39
C ASP A 676 -7.70 0.03 -10.29
N TYR A 677 -8.81 0.73 -10.62
CA TYR A 677 -9.63 1.41 -9.63
C TYR A 677 -11.12 1.09 -9.72
N ILE A 678 -11.79 1.23 -8.58
CA ILE A 678 -13.23 1.17 -8.40
C ILE A 678 -13.76 2.55 -7.98
N GLU A 679 -14.99 2.86 -8.39
CA GLU A 679 -15.72 4.03 -7.90
C GLU A 679 -17.02 3.61 -7.22
N ILE A 680 -17.28 4.15 -6.03
CA ILE A 680 -18.54 4.03 -5.31
C ILE A 680 -19.16 5.42 -5.23
N VAL A 681 -20.28 5.60 -5.90
CA VAL A 681 -20.81 6.94 -6.20
C VAL A 681 -22.24 7.07 -5.66
N PRO A 682 -22.50 7.92 -4.66
CA PRO A 682 -23.84 8.10 -4.13
C PRO A 682 -24.77 8.75 -5.17
N ALA A 683 -26.07 8.45 -5.08
CA ALA A 683 -27.09 9.01 -5.98
C ALA A 683 -27.10 10.54 -6.05
N TYR A 684 -26.76 11.22 -4.96
CA TYR A 684 -26.64 12.68 -4.93
C TYR A 684 -25.56 13.21 -5.89
N VAL A 685 -24.48 12.46 -6.11
CA VAL A 685 -23.38 12.85 -7.02
C VAL A 685 -23.76 12.53 -8.46
N TYR A 686 -24.12 11.28 -8.76
CA TYR A 686 -24.29 10.87 -10.15
C TYR A 686 -25.61 11.33 -10.80
N ASN A 687 -26.61 11.74 -10.00
CA ASN A 687 -27.84 12.38 -10.47
C ASN A 687 -27.84 13.89 -10.23
N ASN A 688 -26.69 14.51 -9.98
CA ASN A 688 -26.64 15.94 -9.75
C ASN A 688 -27.14 16.69 -11.00
N SER A 689 -28.16 17.53 -10.82
CA SER A 689 -28.80 18.26 -11.91
C SER A 689 -28.14 19.61 -12.22
N ARG A 690 -27.21 20.04 -11.37
CA ARG A 690 -26.56 21.35 -11.44
C ARG A 690 -25.11 21.26 -11.88
N TYR A 691 -24.38 20.30 -11.33
CA TYR A 691 -22.95 20.12 -11.58
C TYR A 691 -22.71 18.82 -12.32
N LEU A 692 -21.69 18.83 -13.16
CA LEU A 692 -21.26 17.66 -13.89
C LEU A 692 -20.28 16.85 -13.05
N GLU A 693 -20.15 15.58 -13.39
CA GLU A 693 -19.15 14.69 -12.80
C GLU A 693 -18.05 14.40 -13.82
N ASP A 694 -16.78 14.49 -13.41
CA ASP A 694 -15.61 14.20 -14.27
C ASP A 694 -15.64 14.87 -15.65
N MET A 695 -16.44 15.91 -15.79
CA MET A 695 -16.31 16.94 -16.80
C MET A 695 -15.33 17.96 -16.23
N TYR A 696 -14.08 17.53 -16.06
CA TYR A 696 -13.04 18.43 -16.52
C TYR A 696 -13.14 18.48 -18.04
#